data_AF-A0A1E3B3Y2-F1
#
_entry.id   AF-A0A1E3B3Y2-F1
#
_cell.length_a   1.000
_cell.length_b   1.000
_cell.length_c   1.000
_cell.angle_alpha   90.00
_cell.angle_beta   90.00
_cell.angle_gamma   90.00
#
_symmetry.space_group_name_H-M   'P 1'
#
loop_
_entity.id
_entity.type
_entity.pdbx_description
1 polymer ?
#
loop_
_entity_poly.entity_id
_entity_poly.type
_entity_poly.pdbx_seq_one_letter_code
_entity_poly.pdbx_strand_id
1 'polypeptide(L)'
;MAEIHGSCDPAFESVRGILQDQFAQGNEVGASLCVNIDGKNVVDLWGGHADTEKTKQWDKDIVTGVFSSTKVVTGLAAHILIDRGLLHVNEKFASYWPEFGSNGKGDAKVSHILSHSSGVPAWEGVITPEEVQDVETSTKRLAAQAPCQFIADEITNPLSADFQLGIPEEDWPRIAEMIPFPPEAMAGIELNPASILGKAVAGSALQAHLPNDPNFRKSKNGAWGGFSNARALARIGSIVSLNGIVDGNQYLSSHALDEMMKEQIQGDDPMLRVHMRFALGLGLPPGKEFPCIPEGDGICFWGDWGGSMLVMDRRRRMTIAYVMNKMEFRSIGGARAQEYIQHIYKSFDAGKPYIADPWSGSLSIIIIIIIIIIIHTRICQPYRPSGGRSCGATGVIAPFGRAIEVPRLFVALDVGTTRPSSGNLLYQLRGRTALHSLIKVRVAQMVEARKRHCWECLRRRLVCGFEVPGCERCAASGVDCPGYGETPPMRVKWLVPGTVKLRQRKDVSNRQKNSRAGSESTGSEKSPSESSGANSCLADDTRKVALPHPHLKTDYHALIDSVEYFNSCIYPQLANVLRLGTNANIYKLPLAMIQMGLTRPGHLQLGLVCLTLSHRMNQMGHDHDSKALRTTFFRYRGLMIRSLNDDINLPNKRNGGIVLAGILTLLLADAQEGISHHWRYHIEGVRRLIISRGGMNRVVTTPGALPIVLSFVHLVVLSDTSSPGSDMLVERLDLEEVYLMVKCYGENGYGFQMCPSPLFAEIVKINHIRNQMSKLNGTDENDLHSDAREVLHRIYGFSPAAWIESNESLTDASKLIMDTYQSAVALYCMSSLQSAGALPPNPFLKKNCDMERRILHGLIEQSLAGRCHGYMLWPLLVLGVQAVNGGPSLRAFVREKMVSMSAACGTYAPLAAKRILENFWDSGKDKWDDCFDKPYMFTTVLSSDIDLLK
;
A
#
# COMPACT_ATOMS: atom_id res chain seq x y z
N MET A 1 16.39 -37.02 4.51
CA MET A 1 16.13 -35.98 3.49
C MET A 1 15.91 -36.68 2.15
N ALA A 2 15.27 -36.04 1.17
CA ALA A 2 15.28 -36.57 -0.19
C ALA A 2 16.67 -36.36 -0.79
N GLU A 3 17.18 -37.34 -1.53
CA GLU A 3 18.45 -37.20 -2.26
C GLU A 3 18.23 -36.37 -3.54
N ILE A 4 19.21 -35.54 -3.90
CA ILE A 4 19.18 -34.69 -5.10
C ILE A 4 20.18 -35.24 -6.11
N HIS A 5 19.65 -35.94 -7.10
CA HIS A 5 20.41 -36.55 -8.17
C HIS A 5 20.69 -35.53 -9.29
N GLY A 6 21.53 -35.95 -10.25
CA GLY A 6 21.85 -35.13 -11.41
C GLY A 6 23.03 -34.17 -11.23
N SER A 7 23.36 -33.49 -12.33
CA SER A 7 24.58 -32.70 -12.47
C SER A 7 24.38 -31.22 -12.14
N CYS A 8 25.40 -30.62 -11.56
CA CYS A 8 25.47 -29.20 -11.27
C CYS A 8 26.90 -28.75 -11.50
N ASP A 9 27.09 -27.67 -12.25
CA ASP A 9 28.37 -27.00 -12.40
C ASP A 9 28.72 -26.29 -11.08
N PRO A 10 29.96 -26.36 -10.56
CA PRO A 10 30.32 -25.81 -9.25
C PRO A 10 29.94 -24.34 -9.02
N ALA A 11 29.85 -23.52 -10.07
CA ALA A 11 29.38 -22.13 -9.96
C ALA A 11 27.92 -22.01 -9.49
N PHE A 12 27.10 -23.04 -9.68
CA PHE A 12 25.67 -23.09 -9.38
C PHE A 12 25.32 -23.99 -8.18
N GLU A 13 26.30 -24.53 -7.45
CA GLU A 13 26.03 -25.50 -6.37
C GLU A 13 25.17 -24.93 -5.22
N SER A 14 25.11 -23.61 -5.05
CA SER A 14 24.15 -22.96 -4.15
C SER A 14 22.69 -23.25 -4.51
N VAL A 15 22.39 -23.47 -5.79
CA VAL A 15 21.05 -23.83 -6.31
C VAL A 15 20.69 -25.27 -5.94
N ARG A 16 21.65 -26.20 -5.93
CA ARG A 16 21.45 -27.56 -5.38
C ARG A 16 21.11 -27.50 -3.89
N GLY A 17 21.82 -26.65 -3.13
CA GLY A 17 21.55 -26.41 -1.71
C GLY A 17 20.10 -25.97 -1.45
N ILE A 18 19.62 -24.96 -2.17
CA ILE A 18 18.24 -24.45 -2.00
C ILE A 18 17.20 -25.49 -2.41
N LEU A 19 17.44 -26.26 -3.47
CA LEU A 19 16.57 -27.39 -3.82
C LEU A 19 16.55 -28.44 -2.70
N GLN A 20 17.71 -28.80 -2.14
CA GLN A 20 17.83 -29.72 -1.01
C GLN A 20 17.07 -29.21 0.24
N ASP A 21 17.15 -27.92 0.54
CA ASP A 21 16.45 -27.27 1.65
C ASP A 21 14.94 -27.23 1.45
N GLN A 22 14.46 -26.96 0.23
CA GLN A 22 13.03 -27.00 -0.12
C GLN A 22 12.42 -28.40 0.03
N PHE A 23 13.20 -29.46 -0.21
CA PHE A 23 12.84 -30.83 0.17
C PHE A 23 12.91 -31.09 1.68
N ALA A 24 13.91 -30.55 2.38
CA ALA A 24 14.08 -30.73 3.83
C ALA A 24 12.95 -30.05 4.64
N GLN A 25 12.46 -28.91 4.18
CA GLN A 25 11.31 -28.19 4.72
C GLN A 25 9.96 -28.87 4.40
N GLY A 26 9.94 -29.87 3.51
CA GLY A 26 8.72 -30.54 3.06
C GLY A 26 7.87 -29.70 2.09
N ASN A 27 8.42 -28.63 1.53
CA ASN A 27 7.72 -27.77 0.56
C ASN A 27 7.56 -28.50 -0.79
N GLU A 28 8.50 -29.35 -1.15
CA GLU A 28 8.45 -30.24 -2.32
C GLU A 28 7.99 -31.68 -1.97
N VAL A 29 7.54 -32.43 -2.99
CA VAL A 29 7.37 -33.90 -2.92
C VAL A 29 8.25 -34.59 -3.95
N GLY A 30 8.20 -34.15 -5.21
CA GLY A 30 9.19 -34.43 -6.24
C GLY A 30 9.27 -33.30 -7.26
N ALA A 31 10.48 -33.05 -7.77
CA ALA A 31 10.78 -31.92 -8.65
C ALA A 31 12.01 -32.15 -9.54
N SER A 32 12.09 -31.36 -10.59
CA SER A 32 13.22 -31.24 -11.51
C SER A 32 13.51 -29.77 -11.84
N LEU A 33 14.80 -29.45 -12.00
CA LEU A 33 15.31 -28.10 -12.27
C LEU A 33 16.45 -28.19 -13.28
N CYS A 34 16.32 -27.46 -14.40
CA CYS A 34 17.33 -27.44 -15.46
C CYS A 34 17.70 -26.00 -15.85
N VAL A 35 18.99 -25.76 -16.03
CA VAL A 35 19.55 -24.52 -16.57
C VAL A 35 20.45 -24.88 -17.75
N ASN A 36 20.04 -24.48 -18.94
CA ASN A 36 20.83 -24.56 -20.16
C ASN A 36 21.50 -23.21 -20.42
N ILE A 37 22.79 -23.20 -20.71
CA ILE A 37 23.57 -22.01 -21.10
C ILE A 37 24.44 -22.39 -22.30
N ASP A 38 24.38 -21.60 -23.37
CA ASP A 38 25.13 -21.84 -24.61
C ASP A 38 24.90 -23.23 -25.24
N GLY A 39 23.76 -23.86 -24.96
CA GLY A 39 23.41 -25.22 -25.40
C GLY A 39 23.79 -26.32 -24.40
N LYS A 40 24.65 -26.03 -23.41
CA LYS A 40 25.05 -26.98 -22.37
C LYS A 40 24.13 -26.87 -21.15
N ASN A 41 23.63 -27.99 -20.64
CA ASN A 41 23.03 -28.02 -19.30
C ASN A 41 24.13 -27.83 -18.25
N VAL A 42 24.08 -26.71 -17.51
CA VAL A 42 24.98 -26.39 -16.38
C VAL A 42 24.35 -26.72 -15.03
N VAL A 43 23.02 -26.80 -14.98
CA VAL A 43 22.26 -27.41 -13.88
C VAL A 43 21.26 -28.38 -14.51
N ASP A 44 21.18 -29.59 -13.96
CA ASP A 44 20.31 -30.66 -14.40
C ASP A 44 20.03 -31.57 -13.21
N LEU A 45 19.08 -31.16 -12.38
CA LEU A 45 18.80 -31.74 -11.06
C LEU A 45 17.39 -32.31 -10.98
N TRP A 46 17.24 -33.40 -10.22
CA TRP A 46 15.95 -33.97 -9.87
C TRP A 46 16.01 -34.69 -8.52
N GLY A 47 14.86 -34.92 -7.89
CA GLY A 47 14.81 -35.66 -6.63
C GLY A 47 13.40 -35.75 -6.04
N GLY A 48 13.30 -36.47 -4.93
CA GLY A 48 12.03 -36.73 -4.24
C GLY A 48 11.25 -37.89 -4.85
N HIS A 49 9.93 -37.76 -4.93
CA HIS A 49 8.99 -38.84 -5.26
C HIS A 49 7.95 -38.39 -6.27
N ALA A 50 7.59 -39.31 -7.17
CA ALA A 50 6.59 -39.09 -8.21
C ALA A 50 5.14 -39.20 -7.69
N ASP A 51 4.94 -39.67 -6.45
CA ASP A 51 3.64 -39.95 -5.82
C ASP A 51 3.54 -39.38 -4.40
N THR A 52 2.30 -39.14 -3.94
CA THR A 52 2.00 -38.62 -2.59
C THR A 52 2.39 -39.61 -1.49
N GLU A 53 2.24 -40.92 -1.75
CA GLU A 53 2.56 -42.00 -0.80
C GLU A 53 4.08 -42.25 -0.67
N LYS A 54 4.89 -41.65 -1.57
CA LYS A 54 6.36 -41.76 -1.63
C LYS A 54 6.87 -43.18 -1.87
N THR A 55 6.08 -43.98 -2.59
CA THR A 55 6.41 -45.35 -3.02
C THR A 55 7.31 -45.37 -4.27
N LYS A 56 7.27 -44.32 -5.10
CA LYS A 56 7.96 -44.22 -6.38
C LYS A 56 8.90 -43.00 -6.36
N GLN A 57 10.20 -43.24 -6.44
CA GLN A 57 11.19 -42.16 -6.54
C GLN A 57 11.01 -41.34 -7.83
N TRP A 58 11.37 -40.06 -7.77
CA TRP A 58 11.46 -39.22 -8.95
C TRP A 58 12.81 -39.47 -9.63
N ASP A 59 12.79 -40.01 -10.86
CA ASP A 59 13.97 -40.22 -11.70
C ASP A 59 14.01 -39.22 -12.88
N LYS A 60 15.14 -39.16 -13.60
CA LYS A 60 15.43 -38.19 -14.69
C LYS A 60 14.40 -38.13 -15.82
N ASP A 61 13.68 -39.23 -16.06
CA ASP A 61 12.73 -39.38 -17.18
C ASP A 61 11.25 -39.28 -16.71
N ILE A 62 11.02 -38.92 -15.43
CA ILE A 62 9.69 -38.65 -14.90
C ILE A 62 9.12 -37.35 -15.47
N VAL A 63 7.87 -37.42 -15.94
CA VAL A 63 7.13 -36.28 -16.49
C VAL A 63 5.90 -35.96 -15.66
N THR A 64 5.40 -34.74 -15.74
CA THR A 64 4.10 -34.36 -15.15
C THR A 64 3.38 -33.35 -16.04
N GLY A 65 2.14 -33.01 -15.71
CA GLY A 65 1.37 -32.01 -16.45
C GLY A 65 1.96 -30.62 -16.27
N VAL A 66 2.53 -30.04 -17.34
CA VAL A 66 3.23 -28.73 -17.29
C VAL A 66 2.31 -27.55 -17.63
N PHE A 67 0.99 -27.73 -17.47
CA PHE A 67 -0.07 -26.73 -17.65
C PHE A 67 0.25 -25.68 -18.74
N SER A 68 0.38 -24.40 -18.40
CA SER A 68 0.47 -23.31 -19.37
C SER A 68 1.79 -23.22 -20.14
N SER A 69 2.85 -23.91 -19.75
CA SER A 69 4.06 -24.07 -20.56
C SER A 69 3.77 -24.75 -21.90
N THR A 70 2.64 -25.49 -22.02
CA THR A 70 2.06 -25.95 -23.29
C THR A 70 1.83 -24.80 -24.29
N LYS A 71 1.49 -23.59 -23.81
CA LYS A 71 1.34 -22.37 -24.62
C LYS A 71 2.66 -21.90 -25.21
N VAL A 72 3.78 -22.08 -24.51
CA VAL A 72 5.12 -21.73 -25.04
C VAL A 72 5.44 -22.62 -26.24
N VAL A 73 5.22 -23.94 -26.12
CA VAL A 73 5.48 -24.89 -27.22
C VAL A 73 4.53 -24.66 -28.40
N THR A 74 3.24 -24.45 -28.12
CA THR A 74 2.24 -24.15 -29.17
C THR A 74 2.46 -22.78 -29.81
N GLY A 75 2.93 -21.79 -29.04
CA GLY A 75 3.32 -20.47 -29.53
C GLY A 75 4.56 -20.51 -30.41
N LEU A 76 5.59 -21.30 -30.04
CA LEU A 76 6.74 -21.56 -30.90
C LEU A 76 6.32 -22.20 -32.23
N ALA A 77 5.40 -23.16 -32.22
CA ALA A 77 4.84 -23.73 -33.45
C ALA A 77 4.15 -22.66 -34.33
N ALA A 78 3.37 -21.76 -33.73
CA ALA A 78 2.78 -20.62 -34.45
C ALA A 78 3.85 -19.66 -35.01
N HIS A 79 4.96 -19.43 -34.29
CA HIS A 79 6.08 -18.60 -34.77
C HIS A 79 6.86 -19.25 -35.90
N ILE A 80 7.02 -20.58 -35.91
CA ILE A 80 7.61 -21.31 -37.05
C ILE A 80 6.73 -21.13 -38.30
N LEU A 81 5.40 -21.16 -38.15
CA LEU A 81 4.47 -20.87 -39.24
C LEU A 81 4.51 -19.39 -39.68
N ILE A 82 4.79 -18.45 -38.77
CA ILE A 82 4.97 -17.02 -39.10
C ILE A 82 6.26 -16.79 -39.88
N ASP A 83 7.39 -17.35 -39.43
CA ASP A 83 8.70 -17.21 -40.08
C ASP A 83 8.71 -17.85 -41.48
N ARG A 84 7.98 -18.96 -41.66
CA ARG A 84 7.74 -19.60 -42.96
C ARG A 84 6.70 -18.90 -43.83
N GLY A 85 6.09 -17.80 -43.36
CA GLY A 85 5.09 -17.04 -44.11
C GLY A 85 3.75 -17.76 -44.32
N LEU A 86 3.47 -18.81 -43.55
CA LEU A 86 2.21 -19.57 -43.61
C LEU A 86 1.12 -18.98 -42.71
N LEU A 87 1.53 -18.24 -41.67
CA LEU A 87 0.65 -17.52 -40.74
C LEU A 87 1.08 -16.04 -40.68
N HIS A 88 0.12 -15.11 -40.75
CA HIS A 88 0.43 -13.69 -40.83
C HIS A 88 -0.07 -12.93 -39.59
N VAL A 89 0.85 -12.42 -38.78
CA VAL A 89 0.59 -11.71 -37.49
C VAL A 89 -0.49 -10.63 -37.60
N ASN A 90 -0.49 -9.88 -38.72
CA ASN A 90 -1.42 -8.78 -38.97
C ASN A 90 -2.72 -9.16 -39.70
N GLU A 91 -2.84 -10.39 -40.17
CA GLU A 91 -4.02 -10.86 -40.91
C GLU A 91 -5.18 -11.18 -39.94
N LYS A 92 -6.41 -11.04 -40.43
CA LYS A 92 -7.63 -11.40 -39.70
C LYS A 92 -7.66 -12.90 -39.46
N PHE A 93 -7.80 -13.33 -38.22
CA PHE A 93 -7.88 -14.75 -37.86
C PHE A 93 -9.05 -15.47 -38.57
N ALA A 94 -10.10 -14.72 -38.94
CA ALA A 94 -11.23 -15.20 -39.73
C ALA A 94 -10.88 -15.57 -41.19
N SER A 95 -9.70 -15.23 -41.73
CA SER A 95 -9.25 -15.77 -43.03
C SER A 95 -8.84 -17.25 -42.93
N TYR A 96 -8.24 -17.63 -41.80
CA TYR A 96 -7.82 -19.00 -41.49
C TYR A 96 -8.96 -19.84 -40.90
N TRP A 97 -9.87 -19.21 -40.13
CA TRP A 97 -11.05 -19.87 -39.55
C TRP A 97 -12.32 -19.00 -39.73
N PRO A 98 -13.04 -19.14 -40.85
CA PRO A 98 -14.19 -18.29 -41.20
C PRO A 98 -15.27 -18.21 -40.12
N GLU A 99 -15.63 -19.34 -39.49
CA GLU A 99 -16.68 -19.37 -38.46
C GLU A 99 -16.31 -18.56 -37.21
N PHE A 100 -15.01 -18.33 -36.93
CA PHE A 100 -14.58 -17.48 -35.84
C PHE A 100 -15.08 -16.04 -35.99
N GLY A 101 -15.21 -15.53 -37.22
CA GLY A 101 -15.64 -14.14 -37.49
C GLY A 101 -17.04 -13.78 -36.98
N SER A 102 -17.86 -14.79 -36.63
CA SER A 102 -19.19 -14.66 -36.03
C SER A 102 -19.22 -13.73 -34.79
N ASN A 103 -20.37 -13.10 -34.55
CA ASN A 103 -20.62 -12.19 -33.41
C ASN A 103 -19.60 -11.03 -33.30
N GLY A 104 -19.29 -10.40 -34.44
CA GLY A 104 -18.46 -9.17 -34.49
C GLY A 104 -16.95 -9.40 -34.39
N LYS A 105 -16.47 -10.66 -34.37
CA LYS A 105 -15.03 -10.99 -34.23
C LYS A 105 -14.24 -10.98 -35.54
N GLY A 106 -14.87 -10.63 -36.66
CA GLY A 106 -14.26 -10.68 -38.00
C GLY A 106 -12.97 -9.87 -38.17
N ASP A 107 -12.78 -8.81 -37.40
CA ASP A 107 -11.58 -7.96 -37.43
C ASP A 107 -10.49 -8.35 -36.41
N ALA A 108 -10.68 -9.44 -35.65
CA ALA A 108 -9.65 -9.95 -34.75
C ALA A 108 -8.46 -10.52 -35.54
N LYS A 109 -7.24 -10.06 -35.23
CA LYS A 109 -6.00 -10.50 -35.89
C LYS A 109 -5.37 -11.71 -35.22
N VAL A 110 -4.47 -12.39 -35.94
CA VAL A 110 -3.58 -13.42 -35.36
C VAL A 110 -2.82 -12.87 -34.14
N SER A 111 -2.31 -11.63 -34.21
CA SER A 111 -1.67 -10.98 -33.05
C SER A 111 -2.58 -10.89 -31.82
N HIS A 112 -3.87 -10.62 -32.00
CA HIS A 112 -4.82 -10.51 -30.88
C HIS A 112 -5.12 -11.86 -30.23
N ILE A 113 -5.02 -12.97 -30.99
CA ILE A 113 -5.10 -14.33 -30.45
C ILE A 113 -3.86 -14.62 -29.59
N LEU A 114 -2.66 -14.33 -30.13
CA LEU A 114 -1.38 -14.62 -29.46
C LEU A 114 -1.10 -13.71 -28.26
N SER A 115 -1.63 -12.48 -28.23
CA SER A 115 -1.43 -11.52 -27.12
C SER A 115 -2.63 -11.40 -26.18
N HIS A 116 -3.49 -12.42 -26.12
CA HIS A 116 -4.69 -12.48 -25.24
C HIS A 116 -5.71 -11.32 -25.38
N SER A 117 -5.64 -10.51 -26.44
CA SER A 117 -6.45 -9.30 -26.63
C SER A 117 -7.65 -9.47 -27.58
N SER A 118 -7.94 -10.70 -28.01
CA SER A 118 -9.03 -11.06 -28.94
C SER A 118 -10.46 -10.85 -28.40
N GLY A 119 -10.61 -10.58 -27.09
CA GLY A 119 -11.91 -10.43 -26.42
C GLY A 119 -12.64 -11.75 -26.12
N VAL A 120 -11.99 -12.91 -26.31
CA VAL A 120 -12.59 -14.24 -26.06
C VAL A 120 -11.85 -14.99 -24.94
N PRO A 121 -12.00 -14.60 -23.66
CA PRO A 121 -11.29 -15.23 -22.55
C PRO A 121 -11.96 -16.49 -21.98
N ALA A 122 -13.21 -16.75 -22.38
CA ALA A 122 -14.06 -17.80 -21.81
C ALA A 122 -15.19 -18.20 -22.77
N TRP A 123 -15.78 -19.37 -22.55
CA TRP A 123 -17.04 -19.78 -23.16
C TRP A 123 -18.25 -19.12 -22.44
N GLU A 124 -19.42 -19.12 -23.07
CA GLU A 124 -20.66 -18.64 -22.44
C GLU A 124 -21.50 -19.83 -21.95
N GLY A 125 -21.43 -20.09 -20.64
CA GLY A 125 -22.08 -21.22 -19.98
C GLY A 125 -21.11 -21.98 -19.09
N VAL A 126 -21.60 -23.01 -18.40
CA VAL A 126 -20.74 -24.10 -17.93
C VAL A 126 -20.66 -25.08 -19.08
N ILE A 127 -19.44 -25.37 -19.54
CA ILE A 127 -19.17 -26.39 -20.55
C ILE A 127 -18.62 -27.63 -19.81
N THR A 128 -19.19 -28.80 -20.05
CA THR A 128 -18.72 -30.03 -19.37
C THR A 128 -17.40 -30.53 -19.95
N PRO A 129 -16.63 -31.37 -19.24
CA PRO A 129 -15.47 -32.04 -19.82
C PRO A 129 -15.79 -32.77 -21.12
N GLU A 130 -16.97 -33.38 -21.21
CA GLU A 130 -17.48 -34.11 -22.38
C GLU A 130 -17.85 -33.18 -23.54
N GLU A 131 -18.37 -31.98 -23.26
CA GLU A 131 -18.65 -30.94 -24.28
C GLU A 131 -17.37 -30.28 -24.80
N VAL A 132 -16.37 -30.02 -23.94
CA VAL A 132 -15.01 -29.64 -24.36
C VAL A 132 -14.35 -30.73 -25.21
N GLN A 133 -14.75 -31.99 -24.98
CA GLN A 133 -14.27 -33.16 -25.70
C GLN A 133 -15.13 -33.56 -26.91
N ASP A 134 -16.24 -32.87 -27.25
CA ASP A 134 -17.26 -33.32 -28.24
C ASP A 134 -16.61 -34.01 -29.44
N VAL A 135 -16.62 -35.34 -29.39
CA VAL A 135 -15.73 -36.13 -30.24
C VAL A 135 -16.22 -36.08 -31.68
N GLU A 136 -17.52 -36.07 -31.93
CA GLU A 136 -18.00 -36.11 -33.30
C GLU A 136 -17.80 -34.76 -34.01
N THR A 137 -18.09 -33.63 -33.36
CA THR A 137 -17.86 -32.31 -33.97
C THR A 137 -16.38 -31.94 -33.99
N SER A 138 -15.68 -32.14 -32.87
CA SER A 138 -14.27 -31.77 -32.74
C SER A 138 -13.40 -32.68 -33.58
N THR A 139 -13.54 -34.02 -33.54
CA THR A 139 -12.72 -34.90 -34.37
C THR A 139 -13.03 -34.77 -35.86
N LYS A 140 -14.28 -34.48 -36.29
CA LYS A 140 -14.54 -34.17 -37.73
C LYS A 140 -13.80 -32.93 -38.23
N ARG A 141 -13.56 -31.93 -37.37
CA ARG A 141 -12.77 -30.72 -37.71
C ARG A 141 -11.26 -30.92 -37.49
N LEU A 142 -10.86 -31.59 -36.41
CA LEU A 142 -9.45 -31.81 -36.07
C LEU A 142 -8.78 -32.89 -36.94
N ALA A 143 -9.50 -33.93 -37.35
CA ALA A 143 -8.98 -34.96 -38.27
C ALA A 143 -8.83 -34.46 -39.73
N ALA A 144 -9.35 -33.27 -40.02
CA ALA A 144 -9.08 -32.54 -41.27
C ALA A 144 -7.86 -31.59 -41.15
N GLN A 145 -7.15 -31.59 -40.03
CA GLN A 145 -5.98 -30.74 -39.73
C GLN A 145 -4.87 -31.57 -39.03
N ALA A 146 -3.66 -31.01 -38.89
CA ALA A 146 -2.53 -31.72 -38.28
C ALA A 146 -1.74 -30.86 -37.25
N PRO A 147 -2.28 -30.59 -36.04
CA PRO A 147 -1.60 -29.73 -35.05
C PRO A 147 -0.54 -30.47 -34.22
N CYS A 148 -0.86 -31.68 -33.74
CA CYS A 148 0.00 -32.40 -32.79
C CYS A 148 1.26 -32.97 -33.45
N GLN A 149 1.12 -33.44 -34.69
CA GLN A 149 2.23 -33.95 -35.50
C GLN A 149 3.25 -32.85 -35.81
N PHE A 150 2.80 -31.60 -35.97
CA PHE A 150 3.70 -30.46 -36.21
C PHE A 150 4.59 -30.18 -35.00
N ILE A 151 4.04 -30.15 -33.77
CA ILE A 151 4.87 -30.00 -32.55
C ILE A 151 5.86 -31.16 -32.41
N ALA A 152 5.46 -32.38 -32.77
CA ALA A 152 6.35 -33.53 -32.78
C ALA A 152 7.49 -33.36 -33.79
N ASP A 153 7.17 -33.22 -35.08
CA ASP A 153 8.16 -33.30 -36.16
C ASP A 153 9.02 -32.04 -36.34
N GLU A 154 8.55 -30.87 -35.90
CA GLU A 154 9.22 -29.58 -36.09
C GLU A 154 9.89 -29.03 -34.83
N ILE A 155 9.56 -29.58 -33.64
CA ILE A 155 10.11 -29.12 -32.35
C ILE A 155 10.66 -30.28 -31.52
N THR A 156 9.83 -31.23 -31.09
CA THR A 156 10.25 -32.17 -30.03
C THR A 156 11.11 -33.33 -30.55
N ASN A 157 10.79 -33.89 -31.72
CA ASN A 157 11.59 -34.94 -32.37
C ASN A 157 12.97 -34.40 -32.82
N PRO A 158 13.09 -33.25 -33.53
CA PRO A 158 14.40 -32.69 -33.92
C PRO A 158 15.28 -32.27 -32.73
N LEU A 159 14.67 -31.88 -31.60
CA LEU A 159 15.39 -31.62 -30.36
C LEU A 159 15.65 -32.88 -29.52
N SER A 160 15.01 -34.02 -29.79
CA SER A 160 14.92 -35.14 -28.83
C SER A 160 14.48 -34.67 -27.42
N ALA A 161 13.46 -33.79 -27.38
CA ALA A 161 12.93 -33.22 -26.15
C ALA A 161 11.64 -33.93 -25.72
N ASP A 162 11.63 -34.49 -24.51
CA ASP A 162 10.49 -35.21 -23.93
C ASP A 162 9.36 -34.26 -23.50
N PHE A 163 8.60 -33.80 -24.49
CA PHE A 163 7.36 -33.05 -24.32
C PHE A 163 6.28 -33.68 -25.20
N GLN A 164 5.12 -33.96 -24.62
CA GLN A 164 4.04 -34.69 -25.28
C GLN A 164 2.69 -34.01 -25.09
N LEU A 165 1.87 -34.02 -26.14
CA LEU A 165 0.54 -33.43 -26.15
C LEU A 165 -0.48 -34.51 -26.52
N GLY A 166 -1.17 -35.04 -25.51
CA GLY A 166 -1.86 -36.33 -25.57
C GLY A 166 -0.88 -37.49 -25.35
N ILE A 167 -0.44 -37.71 -24.11
CA ILE A 167 0.58 -38.70 -23.74
C ILE A 167 0.01 -40.14 -23.82
N PRO A 168 0.69 -41.07 -24.53
CA PRO A 168 0.16 -42.41 -24.81
C PRO A 168 0.30 -43.32 -23.58
N GLU A 169 -0.43 -44.44 -23.57
CA GLU A 169 -0.63 -45.25 -22.37
C GLU A 169 0.64 -45.96 -21.89
N GLU A 170 1.55 -46.31 -22.80
CA GLU A 170 2.87 -46.86 -22.51
C GLU A 170 3.75 -45.94 -21.64
N ASP A 171 3.53 -44.63 -21.68
CA ASP A 171 4.27 -43.62 -20.92
C ASP A 171 3.58 -43.23 -19.60
N TRP A 172 2.36 -43.70 -19.34
CA TRP A 172 1.67 -43.43 -18.08
C TRP A 172 2.42 -43.93 -16.82
N PRO A 173 3.14 -45.07 -16.84
CA PRO A 173 3.95 -45.51 -15.70
C PRO A 173 5.04 -44.51 -15.26
N ARG A 174 5.49 -43.60 -16.13
CA ARG A 174 6.48 -42.56 -15.80
C ARG A 174 5.89 -41.16 -15.53
N ILE A 175 4.57 -41.01 -15.53
CA ILE A 175 3.89 -39.80 -15.02
C ILE A 175 4.07 -39.71 -13.49
N ALA A 176 4.30 -38.50 -12.98
CA ALA A 176 4.15 -38.15 -11.57
C ALA A 176 2.73 -37.65 -11.28
N GLU A 177 2.13 -38.15 -10.21
CA GLU A 177 0.83 -37.73 -9.67
C GLU A 177 0.88 -36.23 -9.36
N MET A 178 0.00 -35.44 -9.97
CA MET A 178 -0.15 -34.02 -9.65
C MET A 178 -0.85 -33.87 -8.30
N ILE A 179 -0.16 -33.26 -7.34
CA ILE A 179 -0.60 -33.08 -5.96
C ILE A 179 -1.14 -31.65 -5.83
N PRO A 180 -2.47 -31.47 -5.75
CA PRO A 180 -3.08 -30.14 -5.70
C PRO A 180 -2.79 -29.43 -4.37
N PHE A 181 -2.88 -28.10 -4.37
CA PHE A 181 -2.98 -27.33 -3.14
C PHE A 181 -4.26 -27.71 -2.37
N PRO A 182 -4.28 -27.60 -1.03
CA PRO A 182 -5.44 -27.97 -0.22
C PRO A 182 -6.70 -27.18 -0.61
N PRO A 183 -7.91 -27.79 -0.64
CA PRO A 183 -9.16 -27.11 -0.99
C PRO A 183 -9.44 -25.83 -0.17
N GLU A 184 -8.96 -25.81 1.08
CA GLU A 184 -9.04 -24.67 2.00
C GLU A 184 -8.32 -23.42 1.45
N ALA A 185 -7.32 -23.57 0.57
CA ALA A 185 -6.68 -22.44 -0.11
C ALA A 185 -7.60 -21.71 -1.10
N MET A 186 -8.70 -22.35 -1.53
CA MET A 186 -9.76 -21.73 -2.33
C MET A 186 -10.95 -21.25 -1.50
N ALA A 187 -11.03 -21.63 -0.21
CA ALA A 187 -12.17 -21.33 0.65
C ALA A 187 -12.23 -19.82 0.97
N GLY A 188 -13.23 -19.14 0.42
CA GLY A 188 -13.42 -17.69 0.53
C GLY A 188 -13.16 -16.91 -0.76
N ILE A 189 -12.73 -17.57 -1.86
CA ILE A 189 -12.58 -16.94 -3.17
C ILE A 189 -13.95 -16.91 -3.88
N GLU A 190 -14.76 -15.89 -3.56
CA GLU A 190 -16.08 -15.69 -4.16
C GLU A 190 -15.95 -15.20 -5.62
N LEU A 191 -15.82 -16.14 -6.54
CA LEU A 191 -15.76 -15.89 -7.99
C LEU A 191 -17.10 -15.34 -8.49
N ASN A 192 -17.18 -14.03 -8.71
CA ASN A 192 -18.30 -13.40 -9.42
C ASN A 192 -18.47 -14.03 -10.82
N PRO A 193 -19.54 -14.80 -11.10
CA PRO A 193 -19.67 -15.55 -12.36
C PRO A 193 -19.82 -14.68 -13.61
N ALA A 194 -20.17 -13.39 -13.45
CA ALA A 194 -20.25 -12.44 -14.56
C ALA A 194 -18.90 -11.79 -14.91
N SER A 195 -17.86 -11.96 -14.07
CA SER A 195 -16.52 -11.45 -14.33
C SER A 195 -15.77 -12.32 -15.35
N ILE A 196 -14.77 -11.75 -16.04
CA ILE A 196 -13.93 -12.49 -17.02
C ILE A 196 -13.33 -13.75 -16.39
N LEU A 197 -12.70 -13.61 -15.21
CA LEU A 197 -12.15 -14.73 -14.44
C LEU A 197 -13.23 -15.72 -13.99
N GLY A 198 -14.40 -15.25 -13.53
CA GLY A 198 -15.50 -16.12 -13.13
C GLY A 198 -16.05 -16.96 -14.28
N LYS A 199 -16.27 -16.35 -15.46
CA LYS A 199 -16.64 -17.06 -16.68
C LYS A 199 -15.57 -18.07 -17.11
N ALA A 200 -14.29 -17.68 -17.06
CA ALA A 200 -13.20 -18.54 -17.49
C ALA A 200 -12.97 -19.73 -16.54
N VAL A 201 -13.12 -19.56 -15.23
CA VAL A 201 -13.06 -20.70 -14.28
C VAL A 201 -14.28 -21.61 -14.48
N ALA A 202 -15.50 -21.06 -14.48
CA ALA A 202 -16.73 -21.85 -14.67
C ALA A 202 -16.81 -22.57 -16.04
N GLY A 203 -16.19 -22.00 -17.07
CA GLY A 203 -16.17 -22.52 -18.43
C GLY A 203 -14.87 -23.19 -18.87
N SER A 204 -13.87 -23.41 -18.00
CA SER A 204 -12.63 -24.13 -18.39
C SER A 204 -12.59 -25.59 -17.98
N ALA A 205 -13.49 -26.01 -17.07
CA ALA A 205 -13.48 -27.29 -16.36
C ALA A 205 -12.15 -27.64 -15.64
N LEU A 206 -11.18 -26.70 -15.59
CA LEU A 206 -9.79 -26.95 -15.23
C LEU A 206 -9.64 -27.09 -13.70
N GLN A 207 -9.46 -28.32 -13.23
CA GLN A 207 -9.23 -28.64 -11.82
C GLN A 207 -7.77 -29.07 -11.59
N ALA A 208 -7.22 -28.77 -10.41
CA ALA A 208 -5.81 -28.97 -10.10
C ALA A 208 -5.36 -30.44 -10.17
N HIS A 209 -6.27 -31.39 -9.96
CA HIS A 209 -6.00 -32.83 -10.06
C HIS A 209 -6.09 -33.39 -11.49
N LEU A 210 -6.50 -32.62 -12.51
CA LEU A 210 -6.79 -33.18 -13.84
C LEU A 210 -5.64 -33.93 -14.52
N PRO A 211 -4.33 -33.61 -14.34
CA PRO A 211 -3.25 -34.44 -14.89
C PRO A 211 -3.25 -35.92 -14.43
N ASN A 212 -4.01 -36.24 -13.37
CA ASN A 212 -4.21 -37.60 -12.90
C ASN A 212 -5.32 -38.35 -13.67
N ASP A 213 -6.18 -37.64 -14.42
CA ASP A 213 -7.29 -38.22 -15.18
C ASP A 213 -6.82 -38.83 -16.53
N PRO A 214 -7.14 -40.11 -16.82
CA PRO A 214 -6.91 -40.77 -18.10
C PRO A 214 -7.35 -39.98 -19.35
N ASN A 215 -8.46 -39.24 -19.28
CA ASN A 215 -9.00 -38.47 -20.39
C ASN A 215 -8.22 -37.16 -20.60
N PHE A 216 -7.78 -36.52 -19.52
CA PHE A 216 -6.89 -35.35 -19.61
C PHE A 216 -5.53 -35.75 -20.22
N ARG A 217 -4.97 -36.90 -19.82
CA ARG A 217 -3.72 -37.44 -20.39
C ARG A 217 -3.80 -37.63 -21.89
N LYS A 218 -4.95 -38.11 -22.39
CA LYS A 218 -5.23 -38.27 -23.83
C LYS A 218 -5.56 -36.95 -24.53
N SER A 219 -5.85 -35.88 -23.80
CA SER A 219 -6.29 -34.60 -24.38
C SER A 219 -5.17 -33.90 -25.13
N LYS A 220 -5.51 -33.35 -26.30
CA LYS A 220 -4.56 -32.69 -27.21
C LYS A 220 -4.64 -31.16 -27.12
N ASN A 221 -4.89 -30.65 -25.91
CA ASN A 221 -5.17 -29.25 -25.65
C ASN A 221 -3.88 -28.41 -25.58
N GLY A 222 -3.52 -27.72 -26.66
CA GLY A 222 -2.33 -26.86 -26.75
C GLY A 222 -2.27 -25.69 -25.74
N ALA A 223 -3.34 -25.41 -24.99
CA ALA A 223 -3.32 -24.40 -23.93
C ALA A 223 -2.84 -24.95 -22.57
N TRP A 224 -3.06 -26.24 -22.26
CA TRP A 224 -2.67 -26.80 -20.94
C TRP A 224 -2.44 -28.33 -20.83
N GLY A 225 -2.61 -29.10 -21.91
CA GLY A 225 -2.56 -30.57 -21.89
C GLY A 225 -1.18 -31.21 -22.09
N GLY A 226 -0.10 -30.43 -22.01
CA GLY A 226 1.27 -30.92 -22.21
C GLY A 226 1.80 -31.68 -20.99
N PHE A 227 2.48 -32.79 -21.23
CA PHE A 227 3.26 -33.55 -20.24
C PHE A 227 4.75 -33.47 -20.57
N SER A 228 5.58 -33.10 -19.59
CA SER A 228 7.03 -32.91 -19.80
C SER A 228 7.79 -32.83 -18.46
N ASN A 229 9.09 -32.52 -18.54
CA ASN A 229 10.03 -32.36 -17.42
C ASN A 229 10.92 -31.12 -17.65
N ALA A 230 11.66 -30.68 -16.62
CA ALA A 230 12.47 -29.46 -16.70
C ALA A 230 13.56 -29.53 -17.79
N ARG A 231 14.22 -30.68 -17.99
CA ARG A 231 15.25 -30.89 -19.02
C ARG A 231 14.69 -30.63 -20.42
N ALA A 232 13.53 -31.21 -20.73
CA ALA A 232 12.87 -31.06 -22.02
C ALA A 232 12.37 -29.62 -22.25
N LEU A 233 11.74 -28.99 -21.27
CA LEU A 233 11.31 -27.59 -21.38
C LEU A 233 12.49 -26.62 -21.53
N ALA A 234 13.59 -26.81 -20.81
CA ALA A 234 14.80 -26.00 -20.97
C ALA A 234 15.40 -26.15 -22.38
N ARG A 235 15.33 -27.36 -22.96
CA ARG A 235 15.83 -27.63 -24.31
C ARG A 235 14.91 -27.07 -25.40
N ILE A 236 13.59 -27.06 -25.22
CA ILE A 236 12.65 -26.38 -26.14
C ILE A 236 12.81 -24.86 -26.04
N GLY A 237 12.90 -24.29 -24.83
CA GLY A 237 13.16 -22.86 -24.64
C GLY A 237 14.52 -22.41 -25.18
N SER A 238 15.48 -23.33 -25.35
CA SER A 238 16.77 -23.03 -25.97
C SER A 238 16.67 -22.57 -27.43
N ILE A 239 15.59 -22.92 -28.16
CA ILE A 239 15.27 -22.32 -29.47
C ILE A 239 15.25 -20.79 -29.36
N VAL A 240 14.67 -20.25 -28.28
CA VAL A 240 14.63 -18.81 -28.05
C VAL A 240 15.99 -18.31 -27.61
N SER A 241 16.54 -18.85 -26.50
CA SER A 241 17.75 -18.28 -25.88
C SER A 241 19.01 -18.39 -26.75
N LEU A 242 19.09 -19.39 -27.64
CA LEU A 242 20.24 -19.59 -28.52
C LEU A 242 20.15 -18.84 -29.86
N ASN A 243 19.12 -18.01 -30.05
CA ASN A 243 18.79 -17.27 -31.27
C ASN A 243 18.36 -18.15 -32.47
N GLY A 244 17.46 -19.10 -32.23
CA GLY A 244 16.71 -19.82 -33.26
C GLY A 244 17.43 -21.03 -33.83
N ILE A 245 18.66 -21.29 -33.40
CA ILE A 245 19.50 -22.40 -33.84
C ILE A 245 19.87 -23.27 -32.63
N VAL A 246 19.54 -24.56 -32.68
CA VAL A 246 19.88 -25.55 -31.65
C VAL A 246 20.44 -26.78 -32.35
N ASP A 247 21.61 -27.26 -31.89
CA ASP A 247 22.35 -28.40 -32.46
C ASP A 247 22.57 -28.34 -33.99
N GLY A 248 22.68 -27.11 -34.53
CA GLY A 248 22.86 -26.83 -35.95
C GLY A 248 21.55 -26.71 -36.76
N ASN A 249 20.42 -27.14 -36.21
CA ASN A 249 19.11 -27.01 -36.84
C ASN A 249 18.56 -25.58 -36.61
N GLN A 250 18.07 -24.93 -37.67
CA GLN A 250 17.41 -23.63 -37.60
C GLN A 250 15.89 -23.81 -37.50
N TYR A 251 15.31 -23.36 -36.39
CA TYR A 251 13.88 -23.41 -36.10
C TYR A 251 13.19 -22.06 -36.39
N LEU A 252 13.87 -20.95 -36.08
CA LEU A 252 13.38 -19.58 -36.29
C LEU A 252 14.52 -18.68 -36.80
N SER A 253 14.20 -17.73 -37.66
CA SER A 253 15.08 -16.61 -38.00
C SER A 253 15.23 -15.63 -36.83
N SER A 254 16.34 -14.89 -36.82
CA SER A 254 16.54 -13.80 -35.86
C SER A 254 15.45 -12.73 -35.96
N HIS A 255 14.90 -12.50 -37.16
CA HIS A 255 13.80 -11.57 -37.38
C HIS A 255 12.52 -12.05 -36.71
N ALA A 256 12.13 -13.31 -36.88
CA ALA A 256 10.94 -13.86 -36.21
C ALA A 256 11.07 -13.84 -34.69
N LEU A 257 12.27 -14.06 -34.14
CA LEU A 257 12.52 -13.93 -32.70
C LEU A 257 12.41 -12.49 -32.19
N ASP A 258 12.83 -11.51 -32.99
CA ASP A 258 12.69 -10.08 -32.67
C ASP A 258 11.22 -9.63 -32.77
N GLU A 259 10.45 -10.09 -33.76
CA GLU A 259 9.00 -9.86 -33.84
C GLU A 259 8.24 -10.55 -32.70
N MET A 260 8.58 -11.82 -32.39
CA MET A 260 8.00 -12.60 -31.30
C MET A 260 8.10 -11.89 -29.95
N MET A 261 9.20 -11.18 -29.70
CA MET A 261 9.49 -10.47 -28.45
C MET A 261 8.95 -9.03 -28.40
N LYS A 262 8.33 -8.50 -29.46
CA LYS A 262 7.70 -7.17 -29.41
C LYS A 262 6.51 -7.17 -28.47
N GLU A 263 6.54 -6.28 -27.50
CA GLU A 263 5.40 -5.99 -26.62
C GLU A 263 4.16 -5.62 -27.46
N GLN A 264 3.07 -6.36 -27.27
CA GLN A 264 1.78 -6.15 -27.93
C GLN A 264 0.82 -5.37 -27.02
N ILE A 265 0.88 -5.64 -25.71
CA ILE A 265 0.04 -5.03 -24.68
C ILE A 265 0.72 -5.14 -23.31
N GLN A 266 0.55 -4.13 -22.46
CA GLN A 266 0.93 -4.14 -21.04
C GLN A 266 -0.23 -3.63 -20.17
N GLY A 267 -0.35 -4.14 -18.95
CA GLY A 267 -1.41 -3.76 -18.01
C GLY A 267 -1.70 -4.83 -16.96
N ASP A 268 -2.63 -4.52 -16.06
CA ASP A 268 -3.09 -5.45 -15.03
C ASP A 268 -4.05 -6.48 -15.66
N ASP A 269 -3.61 -7.75 -15.73
CA ASP A 269 -4.35 -8.75 -16.48
C ASP A 269 -5.62 -9.22 -15.72
N PRO A 270 -6.82 -9.18 -16.34
CA PRO A 270 -8.08 -9.48 -15.66
C PRO A 270 -8.28 -10.98 -15.34
N MET A 271 -7.46 -11.86 -15.91
CA MET A 271 -7.43 -13.30 -15.65
C MET A 271 -6.40 -13.65 -14.57
N LEU A 272 -5.14 -13.30 -14.78
CA LEU A 272 -3.99 -13.65 -13.93
C LEU A 272 -3.90 -12.81 -12.65
N ARG A 273 -4.51 -11.61 -12.65
CA ARG A 273 -4.59 -10.64 -11.54
C ARG A 273 -3.25 -10.10 -11.05
N VAL A 274 -2.28 -10.05 -11.95
CA VAL A 274 -0.95 -9.42 -11.77
C VAL A 274 -0.67 -8.50 -12.97
N HIS A 275 0.27 -7.57 -12.82
CA HIS A 275 0.73 -6.74 -13.93
C HIS A 275 1.52 -7.57 -14.95
N MET A 276 1.06 -7.60 -16.19
CA MET A 276 1.66 -8.37 -17.28
C MET A 276 2.09 -7.48 -18.42
N ARG A 277 3.18 -7.89 -19.08
CA ARG A 277 3.59 -7.41 -20.40
C ARG A 277 3.57 -8.61 -21.34
N PHE A 278 2.71 -8.59 -22.35
CA PHE A 278 2.59 -9.68 -23.31
C PHE A 278 3.27 -9.32 -24.62
N ALA A 279 4.12 -10.24 -25.10
CA ALA A 279 4.53 -10.29 -26.50
C ALA A 279 3.60 -11.26 -27.26
N LEU A 280 4.05 -11.82 -28.39
CA LEU A 280 3.25 -12.78 -29.16
C LEU A 280 3.36 -14.18 -28.53
N GLY A 281 2.39 -14.54 -27.67
CA GLY A 281 2.29 -15.86 -27.04
C GLY A 281 3.15 -16.06 -25.78
N LEU A 282 3.84 -15.01 -25.32
CA LEU A 282 4.85 -15.07 -24.25
C LEU A 282 4.77 -13.85 -23.32
N GLY A 283 5.20 -14.02 -22.06
CA GLY A 283 5.38 -12.92 -21.12
C GLY A 283 6.75 -12.25 -21.27
N LEU A 284 6.78 -10.92 -21.19
CA LEU A 284 8.01 -10.12 -21.02
C LEU A 284 8.14 -9.71 -19.54
N PRO A 285 9.35 -9.61 -18.96
CA PRO A 285 9.51 -9.25 -17.56
C PRO A 285 8.79 -7.94 -17.19
N PRO A 286 7.78 -7.96 -16.27
CA PRO A 286 7.05 -6.77 -15.82
C PRO A 286 7.75 -6.07 -14.64
N GLY A 287 9.01 -6.42 -14.37
CA GLY A 287 9.77 -5.97 -13.20
C GLY A 287 9.17 -6.50 -11.90
N LYS A 288 8.33 -5.71 -11.24
CA LYS A 288 7.99 -5.84 -9.82
C LYS A 288 7.18 -7.09 -9.44
N GLU A 289 6.48 -7.73 -10.36
CA GLU A 289 5.73 -8.97 -10.10
C GLU A 289 6.62 -10.23 -10.17
N PHE A 290 7.75 -10.15 -10.89
CA PHE A 290 8.72 -11.23 -11.04
C PHE A 290 10.16 -10.70 -10.83
N PRO A 291 10.49 -10.14 -9.64
CA PRO A 291 11.76 -9.48 -9.38
C PRO A 291 12.98 -10.41 -9.38
N CYS A 292 12.76 -11.72 -9.47
CA CYS A 292 13.78 -12.74 -9.71
C CYS A 292 14.30 -12.76 -11.16
N ILE A 293 13.52 -12.25 -12.12
CA ILE A 293 13.91 -12.14 -13.53
C ILE A 293 14.43 -10.70 -13.76
N PRO A 294 15.66 -10.52 -14.27
CA PRO A 294 16.21 -9.19 -14.53
C PRO A 294 15.37 -8.36 -15.51
N GLU A 295 15.32 -7.05 -15.29
CA GLU A 295 14.77 -6.11 -16.26
C GLU A 295 15.73 -5.94 -17.45
N GLY A 296 15.21 -6.01 -18.68
CA GLY A 296 15.97 -5.80 -19.91
C GLY A 296 15.34 -6.46 -21.13
N ASP A 297 15.69 -5.96 -22.32
CA ASP A 297 15.22 -6.52 -23.60
C ASP A 297 15.86 -7.89 -23.90
N GLY A 298 15.17 -8.73 -24.67
CA GLY A 298 15.65 -10.06 -25.07
C GLY A 298 15.41 -11.18 -24.05
N ILE A 299 14.62 -10.91 -23.01
CA ILE A 299 14.16 -11.92 -22.04
C ILE A 299 12.65 -12.12 -22.22
N CYS A 300 12.20 -13.37 -22.26
CA CYS A 300 10.78 -13.73 -22.15
C CYS A 300 10.59 -14.94 -21.23
N PHE A 301 9.39 -15.14 -20.70
CA PHE A 301 9.08 -16.22 -19.79
C PHE A 301 7.62 -16.68 -19.90
N TRP A 302 7.34 -17.82 -19.26
CA TRP A 302 6.00 -18.18 -18.83
C TRP A 302 6.04 -18.82 -17.42
N GLY A 303 4.92 -18.75 -16.72
CA GLY A 303 4.72 -19.41 -15.42
C GLY A 303 3.37 -20.14 -15.37
N ASP A 304 3.34 -21.24 -14.63
CA ASP A 304 2.22 -22.15 -14.62
C ASP A 304 1.36 -22.04 -13.37
N TRP A 305 0.12 -22.48 -13.51
CA TRP A 305 -0.72 -22.77 -12.36
C TRP A 305 -0.08 -23.88 -11.53
N GLY A 306 0.04 -23.67 -10.22
CA GLY A 306 0.72 -24.62 -9.33
C GLY A 306 2.23 -24.40 -9.17
N GLY A 307 2.91 -23.73 -10.09
CA GLY A 307 4.22 -23.15 -9.79
C GLY A 307 5.40 -23.41 -10.73
N SER A 308 5.28 -24.28 -11.75
CA SER A 308 6.36 -24.47 -12.73
C SER A 308 6.61 -23.19 -13.54
N MET A 309 7.85 -23.01 -14.03
CA MET A 309 8.26 -21.81 -14.76
C MET A 309 9.30 -22.14 -15.84
N LEU A 310 9.27 -21.37 -16.93
CA LEU A 310 10.22 -21.41 -18.04
C LEU A 310 10.66 -19.97 -18.38
N VAL A 311 11.95 -19.68 -18.27
CA VAL A 311 12.55 -18.36 -18.56
C VAL A 311 13.61 -18.50 -19.65
N MET A 312 13.60 -17.61 -20.63
CA MET A 312 14.47 -17.63 -21.82
C MET A 312 15.15 -16.26 -21.99
N ASP A 313 16.45 -16.18 -21.75
CA ASP A 313 17.29 -14.97 -21.85
C ASP A 313 18.24 -15.11 -23.06
N ARG A 314 17.97 -14.36 -24.14
CA ARG A 314 18.80 -14.34 -25.37
C ARG A 314 20.16 -13.65 -25.15
N ARG A 315 20.26 -12.73 -24.19
CA ARG A 315 21.49 -11.96 -23.91
C ARG A 315 22.50 -12.76 -23.11
N ARG A 316 22.02 -13.60 -22.19
CA ARG A 316 22.83 -14.58 -21.44
C ARG A 316 22.90 -15.95 -22.12
N ARG A 317 22.20 -16.13 -23.24
CA ARG A 317 22.05 -17.39 -23.98
C ARG A 317 21.63 -18.55 -23.07
N MET A 318 20.71 -18.24 -22.16
CA MET A 318 20.31 -19.07 -21.03
C MET A 318 18.82 -19.40 -21.08
N THR A 319 18.48 -20.66 -20.79
CA THR A 319 17.11 -21.10 -20.49
C THR A 319 17.07 -21.73 -19.09
N ILE A 320 16.12 -21.30 -18.26
CA ILE A 320 15.84 -21.88 -16.94
C ILE A 320 14.46 -22.53 -17.00
N ALA A 321 14.36 -23.79 -16.57
CA ALA A 321 13.09 -24.50 -16.42
C ALA A 321 13.00 -25.21 -15.07
N TYR A 322 11.84 -25.12 -14.42
CA TYR A 322 11.51 -25.79 -13.16
C TYR A 322 10.14 -26.46 -13.27
N VAL A 323 10.07 -27.75 -12.91
CA VAL A 323 8.86 -28.59 -13.02
C VAL A 323 8.77 -29.50 -11.80
N MET A 324 7.61 -29.55 -11.15
CA MET A 324 7.34 -30.30 -9.92
C MET A 324 5.94 -30.90 -9.91
N ASN A 325 5.67 -31.86 -9.01
CA ASN A 325 4.32 -32.39 -8.81
C ASN A 325 3.51 -31.74 -7.68
N LYS A 326 4.13 -31.02 -6.74
CA LYS A 326 3.42 -30.38 -5.62
C LYS A 326 3.08 -28.92 -5.90
N MET A 327 1.79 -28.64 -6.11
CA MET A 327 1.28 -27.32 -6.46
C MET A 327 1.31 -26.33 -5.28
N GLU A 328 1.85 -25.14 -5.53
CA GLU A 328 1.58 -23.93 -4.74
C GLU A 328 0.23 -23.30 -5.15
N PHE A 329 -0.42 -22.57 -4.23
CA PHE A 329 -1.59 -21.77 -4.58
C PHE A 329 -1.20 -20.41 -5.20
N ARG A 330 -0.87 -20.42 -6.50
CA ARG A 330 -0.57 -19.22 -7.31
C ARG A 330 -1.11 -19.34 -8.74
N SER A 331 -1.47 -18.21 -9.35
CA SER A 331 -2.04 -18.12 -10.71
C SER A 331 -1.00 -18.27 -11.83
N ILE A 332 0.24 -17.84 -11.60
CA ILE A 332 1.33 -17.86 -12.58
C ILE A 332 2.70 -17.97 -11.86
N GLY A 333 3.31 -19.16 -11.93
CA GLY A 333 4.62 -19.44 -11.31
C GLY A 333 4.59 -19.59 -9.79
N GLY A 334 5.66 -20.18 -9.24
CA GLY A 334 5.79 -20.53 -7.81
C GLY A 334 6.80 -19.66 -7.07
N ALA A 335 6.62 -19.47 -5.76
CA ALA A 335 7.62 -18.86 -4.89
C ALA A 335 8.95 -19.64 -4.92
N ARG A 336 8.91 -20.98 -4.90
CA ARG A 336 10.11 -21.83 -5.03
C ARG A 336 10.83 -21.57 -6.36
N ALA A 337 10.06 -21.49 -7.45
CA ALA A 337 10.58 -21.19 -8.78
C ALA A 337 11.28 -19.82 -8.82
N GLN A 338 10.68 -18.78 -8.22
CA GLN A 338 11.29 -17.45 -8.16
C GLN A 338 12.60 -17.44 -7.35
N GLU A 339 12.68 -18.19 -6.25
CA GLU A 339 13.91 -18.33 -5.45
C GLU A 339 15.04 -19.01 -6.25
N TYR A 340 14.75 -20.14 -6.91
CA TYR A 340 15.72 -20.81 -7.78
C TYR A 340 16.22 -19.86 -8.88
N ILE A 341 15.30 -19.19 -9.60
CA ILE A 341 15.63 -18.25 -10.69
C ILE A 341 16.55 -17.13 -10.17
N GLN A 342 16.21 -16.50 -9.03
CA GLN A 342 17.01 -15.42 -8.44
C GLN A 342 18.44 -15.89 -8.11
N HIS A 343 18.60 -17.11 -7.58
CA HIS A 343 19.91 -17.66 -7.27
C HIS A 343 20.69 -18.12 -8.50
N ILE A 344 20.03 -18.59 -9.56
CA ILE A 344 20.67 -18.92 -10.84
C ILE A 344 21.28 -17.66 -11.48
N TYR A 345 20.53 -16.56 -11.58
CA TYR A 345 21.09 -15.28 -12.08
C TYR A 345 22.25 -14.78 -11.20
N LYS A 346 22.13 -14.88 -9.87
CA LYS A 346 23.20 -14.51 -8.93
C LYS A 346 24.47 -15.34 -9.11
N SER A 347 24.35 -16.66 -9.28
CA SER A 347 25.48 -17.56 -9.55
C SER A 347 26.12 -17.27 -10.91
N PHE A 348 25.32 -17.03 -11.95
CA PHE A 348 25.83 -16.73 -13.30
C PHE A 348 26.57 -15.39 -13.37
N ASP A 349 26.04 -14.34 -12.75
CA ASP A 349 26.67 -13.01 -12.76
C ASP A 349 27.89 -12.97 -11.80
N ALA A 350 27.94 -13.82 -10.75
CA ALA A 350 29.12 -13.98 -9.87
C ALA A 350 30.22 -14.89 -10.44
N GLY A 351 29.87 -15.87 -11.28
CA GLY A 351 30.82 -16.79 -11.92
C GLY A 351 31.68 -16.17 -13.02
N LYS A 352 31.39 -14.91 -13.41
CA LYS A 352 32.14 -14.18 -14.42
C LYS A 352 33.24 -13.33 -13.79
N PRO A 353 34.54 -13.52 -14.14
CA PRO A 353 35.49 -12.44 -13.97
C PRO A 353 35.02 -11.23 -14.78
N TYR A 354 35.27 -10.01 -14.29
CA TYR A 354 34.79 -8.77 -14.92
C TYR A 354 35.56 -8.47 -16.21
N ILE A 355 35.23 -9.22 -17.28
CA ILE A 355 35.61 -8.90 -18.65
C ILE A 355 34.69 -7.76 -19.08
N ALA A 356 35.17 -6.53 -18.91
CA ALA A 356 34.58 -5.39 -19.59
C ALA A 356 34.58 -5.66 -21.10
N ASP A 357 33.42 -5.57 -21.75
CA ASP A 357 33.29 -5.80 -23.18
C ASP A 357 34.26 -4.89 -23.96
N PRO A 358 35.25 -5.43 -24.70
CA PRO A 358 36.23 -4.64 -25.43
C PRO A 358 35.62 -3.66 -26.44
N TRP A 359 34.38 -3.88 -26.88
CA TRP A 359 33.70 -3.09 -27.90
C TRP A 359 32.88 -1.90 -27.32
N SER A 360 32.50 -1.98 -26.05
CA SER A 360 31.77 -0.94 -25.33
C SER A 360 32.50 0.41 -25.24
N GLY A 361 33.84 0.38 -25.17
CA GLY A 361 34.67 1.59 -25.21
C GLY A 361 34.77 2.22 -26.61
N SER A 362 34.74 1.40 -27.66
CA SER A 362 35.03 1.85 -29.04
C SER A 362 33.90 2.68 -29.65
N LEU A 363 32.63 2.29 -29.49
CA LEU A 363 31.51 3.09 -30.00
C LEU A 363 31.44 4.47 -29.35
N SER A 364 31.67 4.56 -28.04
CA SER A 364 31.68 5.83 -27.31
C SER A 364 32.73 6.79 -27.86
N ILE A 365 33.97 6.30 -28.09
CA ILE A 365 35.05 7.10 -28.66
C ILE A 365 34.80 7.45 -30.13
N ILE A 366 34.28 6.52 -30.94
CA ILE A 366 33.98 6.79 -32.36
C ILE A 366 32.84 7.81 -32.51
N ILE A 367 31.78 7.72 -31.70
CA ILE A 367 30.67 8.68 -31.70
C ILE A 367 31.15 10.05 -31.22
N ILE A 368 31.98 10.12 -30.17
CA ILE A 368 32.58 11.37 -29.71
C ILE A 368 33.51 11.97 -30.78
N ILE A 369 34.32 11.17 -31.47
CA ILE A 369 35.18 11.64 -32.57
C ILE A 369 34.34 12.12 -33.76
N ILE A 370 33.27 11.43 -34.14
CA ILE A 370 32.35 11.85 -35.22
C ILE A 370 31.65 13.17 -34.83
N ILE A 371 31.17 13.30 -33.59
CA ILE A 371 30.55 14.54 -33.09
C ILE A 371 31.57 15.69 -33.06
N ILE A 372 32.80 15.45 -32.57
CA ILE A 372 33.87 16.45 -32.59
C ILE A 372 34.21 16.86 -34.02
N ILE A 373 34.36 15.92 -34.96
CA ILE A 373 34.62 16.20 -36.38
C ILE A 373 33.48 17.00 -37.00
N ILE A 374 32.21 16.67 -36.73
CA ILE A 374 31.04 17.42 -37.23
C ILE A 374 31.02 18.85 -36.66
N ILE A 375 31.32 19.02 -35.36
CA ILE A 375 31.42 20.33 -34.72
C ILE A 375 32.57 21.15 -35.31
N HIS A 376 33.76 20.58 -35.45
CA HIS A 376 34.93 21.27 -36.00
C HIS A 376 34.76 21.62 -37.49
N THR A 377 34.12 20.76 -38.28
CA THR A 377 33.96 20.97 -39.74
C THR A 377 32.78 21.85 -40.13
N ARG A 378 31.85 22.18 -39.21
CA ARG A 378 30.66 22.99 -39.52
C ARG A 378 30.43 24.25 -38.69
N ILE A 379 31.16 24.48 -37.59
CA ILE A 379 30.92 25.66 -36.72
C ILE A 379 32.02 26.74 -36.84
N CYS A 380 33.22 26.41 -37.36
CA CYS A 380 34.34 27.36 -37.47
C CYS A 380 34.80 27.62 -38.92
N GLN A 381 34.12 28.53 -39.61
CA GLN A 381 34.80 29.47 -40.53
C GLN A 381 34.59 30.89 -39.98
N PRO A 382 35.65 31.71 -39.94
CA PRO A 382 35.82 32.65 -41.04
C PRO A 382 37.28 32.92 -41.48
N TYR A 383 37.41 33.48 -42.69
CA TYR A 383 38.48 34.37 -43.19
C TYR A 383 39.98 33.98 -43.10
N ARG A 384 40.66 34.06 -44.25
CA ARG A 384 42.12 34.31 -44.40
C ARG A 384 42.43 35.81 -44.21
N PRO A 385 43.69 36.28 -44.07
CA PRO A 385 45.01 35.63 -44.25
C PRO A 385 45.90 35.74 -42.97
N SER A 386 47.25 35.79 -42.91
CA SER A 386 48.36 35.76 -43.90
C SER A 386 49.71 35.30 -43.30
N GLY A 387 50.40 34.35 -43.94
CA GLY A 387 51.87 34.17 -43.87
C GLY A 387 52.46 33.47 -42.62
N GLY A 388 53.74 33.05 -42.70
CA GLY A 388 54.55 32.77 -41.49
C GLY A 388 55.14 31.36 -41.24
N ARG A 389 55.85 30.76 -42.20
CA ARG A 389 56.91 29.70 -42.11
C ARG A 389 57.19 28.92 -40.78
N SER A 390 57.28 27.57 -40.93
CA SER A 390 58.35 26.63 -40.48
C SER A 390 58.56 26.09 -39.03
N CYS A 391 58.41 24.76 -38.90
CA CYS A 391 59.37 23.74 -38.34
C CYS A 391 59.56 23.43 -36.82
N GLY A 392 59.16 22.19 -36.43
CA GLY A 392 59.85 21.26 -35.48
C GLY A 392 59.73 21.48 -33.95
N ALA A 393 60.10 20.54 -33.04
CA ALA A 393 60.21 19.06 -33.10
C ALA A 393 60.45 18.42 -31.68
N THR A 394 59.88 17.23 -31.41
CA THR A 394 60.35 16.12 -30.49
C THR A 394 60.68 16.32 -28.97
N GLY A 395 60.35 15.30 -28.14
CA GLY A 395 60.86 15.03 -26.76
C GLY A 395 59.81 15.26 -25.63
N VAL A 396 59.33 14.32 -24.78
CA VAL A 396 59.82 13.12 -24.04
C VAL A 396 60.50 13.43 -22.68
N ILE A 397 59.90 12.96 -21.56
CA ILE A 397 60.52 12.43 -20.29
C ILE A 397 59.44 12.13 -19.21
N ALA A 398 59.76 11.30 -18.20
CA ALA A 398 58.87 10.86 -17.08
C ALA A 398 59.62 10.85 -15.70
N PRO A 399 59.35 9.98 -14.68
CA PRO A 399 58.35 10.18 -13.61
C PRO A 399 58.87 10.06 -12.14
N PHE A 400 58.04 10.43 -11.14
CA PHE A 400 58.08 10.03 -9.68
C PHE A 400 56.77 10.50 -8.98
N GLY A 401 56.27 9.98 -7.84
CA GLY A 401 56.53 8.73 -7.11
C GLY A 401 56.84 8.87 -5.58
N ARG A 402 55.88 8.63 -4.66
CA ARG A 402 56.08 8.46 -3.19
C ARG A 402 54.87 7.88 -2.42
N ALA A 403 55.05 7.48 -1.15
CA ALA A 403 54.04 6.85 -0.26
C ALA A 403 54.20 7.29 1.22
N ILE A 404 53.24 6.94 2.10
CA ILE A 404 53.25 6.92 3.60
C ILE A 404 51.83 6.57 4.12
N GLU A 405 51.51 6.18 5.38
CA GLU A 405 52.02 5.17 6.34
C GLU A 405 51.06 5.13 7.58
N VAL A 406 50.90 4.01 8.31
CA VAL A 406 49.96 3.91 9.47
C VAL A 406 50.46 2.98 10.61
N PRO A 407 50.44 3.39 11.90
CA PRO A 407 50.88 2.56 13.04
C PRO A 407 49.75 1.85 13.82
N ARG A 408 50.14 0.87 14.65
CA ARG A 408 49.30 0.15 15.65
C ARG A 408 49.67 0.56 17.08
N LEU A 409 48.78 0.33 18.06
CA LEU A 409 49.17 -0.21 19.37
C LEU A 409 48.04 -1.03 20.04
N PHE A 410 48.36 -1.71 21.14
CA PHE A 410 47.53 -2.67 21.90
C PHE A 410 47.63 -2.32 23.41
N VAL A 411 46.68 -2.81 24.22
CA VAL A 411 46.87 -3.36 25.60
C VAL A 411 45.52 -3.94 26.08
N ALA A 412 45.55 -4.92 26.99
CA ALA A 412 44.39 -5.58 27.60
C ALA A 412 44.67 -5.92 29.08
N LEU A 413 43.62 -6.19 29.89
CA LEU A 413 43.56 -6.93 31.17
C LEU A 413 42.18 -6.71 31.86
N ASP A 414 41.84 -7.36 32.97
CA ASP A 414 41.23 -8.71 33.08
C ASP A 414 40.49 -8.87 34.45
N VAL A 415 39.65 -9.91 34.60
CA VAL A 415 39.01 -10.49 35.82
C VAL A 415 38.07 -9.61 36.67
N GLY A 416 36.88 -10.15 37.03
CA GLY A 416 36.04 -9.59 38.11
C GLY A 416 34.67 -10.25 38.32
N THR A 417 34.57 -11.31 39.13
CA THR A 417 33.31 -12.03 39.43
C THR A 417 32.63 -11.61 40.73
N THR A 418 31.29 -11.52 40.78
CA THR A 418 30.49 -11.95 41.95
C THR A 418 28.96 -12.03 41.69
N ARG A 419 28.29 -12.93 42.43
CA ARG A 419 26.84 -12.94 42.78
C ARG A 419 26.76 -12.87 44.30
N PRO A 420 25.74 -12.23 44.90
CA PRO A 420 24.55 -12.95 45.40
C PRO A 420 23.27 -12.05 45.40
N SER A 421 22.03 -12.41 45.76
CA SER A 421 21.19 -13.61 45.88
C SER A 421 19.85 -13.19 46.52
N SER A 422 18.71 -13.82 46.16
CA SER A 422 17.50 -14.04 47.00
C SER A 422 16.80 -12.89 47.76
N GLY A 423 15.47 -12.77 47.59
CA GLY A 423 14.61 -11.95 48.45
C GLY A 423 13.11 -12.20 48.27
N ASN A 424 12.58 -13.30 48.82
CA ASN A 424 11.13 -13.53 48.90
C ASN A 424 10.49 -12.69 50.02
N LEU A 425 9.32 -12.09 49.77
CA LEU A 425 8.36 -11.83 50.85
C LEU A 425 6.90 -11.96 50.37
N LEU A 426 6.24 -13.01 50.85
CA LEU A 426 4.77 -13.12 50.84
C LEU A 426 4.25 -12.62 52.19
N TYR A 427 3.25 -11.75 52.22
CA TYR A 427 2.30 -11.73 53.33
C TYR A 427 0.88 -11.35 52.88
N GLN A 428 -0.11 -11.94 53.56
CA GLN A 428 -1.53 -11.80 53.25
C GLN A 428 -2.18 -10.67 54.06
N LEU A 429 -3.32 -10.17 53.59
CA LEU A 429 -4.44 -9.84 54.49
C LEU A 429 -5.80 -10.04 53.78
N ARG A 430 -6.82 -10.47 54.53
CA ARG A 430 -8.19 -10.77 54.07
C ARG A 430 -9.18 -9.75 54.65
N GLY A 431 -10.24 -9.36 53.93
CA GLY A 431 -11.15 -8.29 54.42
C GLY A 431 -12.56 -8.17 53.81
N ARG A 432 -13.42 -9.18 54.00
CA ARG A 432 -14.91 -9.10 54.08
C ARG A 432 -15.70 -8.20 53.10
N THR A 433 -16.22 -8.84 52.05
CA THR A 433 -17.66 -8.93 51.69
C THR A 433 -18.69 -7.91 52.22
N ALA A 434 -19.50 -7.43 51.26
CA ALA A 434 -20.96 -7.24 51.30
C ALA A 434 -21.59 -6.03 52.02
N LEU A 435 -22.16 -5.13 51.21
CA LEU A 435 -23.61 -4.89 51.25
C LEU A 435 -24.15 -4.61 49.83
N HIS A 436 -25.19 -5.34 49.43
CA HIS A 436 -25.94 -5.14 48.18
C HIS A 436 -27.41 -4.90 48.56
N SER A 437 -28.15 -4.14 47.74
CA SER A 437 -29.55 -3.69 47.96
C SER A 437 -29.74 -2.53 48.95
N LEU A 438 -30.86 -1.81 48.81
CA LEU A 438 -31.17 -0.50 49.42
C LEU A 438 -30.14 0.58 49.01
N ILE A 439 -30.35 1.42 47.99
CA ILE A 439 -31.60 2.01 47.49
C ILE A 439 -31.79 1.67 46.00
N LYS A 440 -32.79 0.83 45.68
CA LYS A 440 -33.14 0.47 44.29
C LYS A 440 -34.65 0.54 43.99
N VAL A 441 -35.39 1.41 44.70
CA VAL A 441 -36.79 1.77 44.41
C VAL A 441 -37.01 3.25 44.73
N ARG A 442 -37.02 4.13 43.70
CA ARG A 442 -37.86 5.36 43.56
C ARG A 442 -37.45 6.38 42.49
N VAL A 443 -36.28 6.26 41.84
CA VAL A 443 -35.88 7.18 40.74
C VAL A 443 -36.05 6.56 39.34
N ALA A 444 -36.17 5.23 39.25
CA ALA A 444 -36.25 4.46 38.00
C ALA A 444 -37.61 4.55 37.26
N GLN A 445 -38.31 5.69 37.31
CA GLN A 445 -39.63 5.88 36.69
C GLN A 445 -39.86 7.24 36.00
N MET A 446 -38.85 8.12 35.85
CA MET A 446 -39.06 9.49 35.34
C MET A 446 -38.26 9.93 34.09
N VAL A 447 -37.43 9.10 33.46
CA VAL A 447 -36.60 9.53 32.29
C VAL A 447 -36.57 8.58 31.09
N GLU A 448 -37.56 7.68 30.93
CA GLU A 448 -37.62 6.77 29.76
C GLU A 448 -38.37 7.37 28.55
N ALA A 449 -38.86 8.61 28.64
CA ALA A 449 -39.86 9.19 27.73
C ALA A 449 -39.30 9.98 26.51
N ARG A 450 -38.06 9.74 26.06
CA ARG A 450 -37.42 10.49 24.95
C ARG A 450 -36.77 9.60 23.88
N LYS A 451 -37.58 8.83 23.14
CA LYS A 451 -37.12 8.02 21.97
C LYS A 451 -38.03 8.10 20.72
N ARG A 452 -39.05 8.97 20.67
CA ARG A 452 -40.00 9.09 19.53
C ARG A 452 -40.21 10.55 19.12
N HIS A 453 -40.27 10.83 17.81
CA HIS A 453 -40.79 12.12 17.32
C HIS A 453 -42.31 12.19 17.56
N CYS A 454 -42.87 13.38 17.74
CA CYS A 454 -44.33 13.54 17.75
C CYS A 454 -44.93 13.15 16.38
N TRP A 455 -46.19 12.71 16.37
CA TRP A 455 -46.80 12.13 15.16
C TRP A 455 -46.80 13.05 13.94
N GLU A 456 -46.96 14.36 14.12
CA GLU A 456 -46.97 15.32 13.00
C GLU A 456 -45.56 15.60 12.45
N CYS A 457 -44.53 15.65 13.31
CA CYS A 457 -43.13 15.67 12.84
C CYS A 457 -42.76 14.37 12.12
N LEU A 458 -43.23 13.21 12.61
CA LEU A 458 -43.01 11.91 11.95
C LEU A 458 -43.69 11.85 10.57
N ARG A 459 -44.94 12.31 10.47
CA ARG A 459 -45.72 12.45 9.23
C ARG A 459 -45.06 13.41 8.23
N ARG A 460 -44.58 14.58 8.70
CA ARG A 460 -43.89 15.60 7.87
C ARG A 460 -42.41 15.28 7.60
N ARG A 461 -41.87 14.19 8.15
CA ARG A 461 -40.44 13.81 8.13
C ARG A 461 -39.50 14.91 8.63
N LEU A 462 -39.91 15.60 9.70
CA LEU A 462 -39.13 16.63 10.39
C LEU A 462 -38.50 16.07 11.68
N VAL A 463 -37.35 16.62 12.07
CA VAL A 463 -36.77 16.38 13.40
C VAL A 463 -37.61 17.10 14.45
N CYS A 464 -38.04 16.39 15.48
CA CYS A 464 -38.88 16.90 16.56
C CYS A 464 -38.08 17.74 17.57
N GLY A 465 -38.75 18.62 18.34
CA GLY A 465 -38.11 19.34 19.47
C GLY A 465 -38.06 18.53 20.78
N PHE A 466 -39.06 17.65 20.99
CA PHE A 466 -39.19 16.75 22.15
C PHE A 466 -39.61 17.44 23.48
N GLU A 467 -40.33 18.56 23.36
CA GLU A 467 -41.04 19.26 24.43
C GLU A 467 -42.44 18.66 24.66
N VAL A 468 -42.95 18.74 25.89
CA VAL A 468 -44.21 18.12 26.34
C VAL A 468 -45.11 19.24 26.90
N PRO A 469 -46.42 19.30 26.59
CA PRO A 469 -47.24 18.30 25.89
C PRO A 469 -47.07 18.25 24.36
N GLY A 470 -46.45 19.26 23.74
CA GLY A 470 -46.26 19.31 22.29
C GLY A 470 -44.97 20.02 21.89
N CYS A 471 -44.39 19.64 20.75
CA CYS A 471 -43.07 20.13 20.36
C CYS A 471 -43.09 21.53 19.74
N GLU A 472 -42.03 22.30 20.00
CA GLU A 472 -41.86 23.67 19.50
C GLU A 472 -41.92 23.74 17.97
N ARG A 473 -41.42 22.73 17.27
CA ARG A 473 -41.44 22.72 15.79
C ARG A 473 -42.85 22.60 15.19
N CYS A 474 -43.80 22.02 15.93
CA CYS A 474 -45.21 22.04 15.55
C CYS A 474 -45.83 23.40 15.87
N ALA A 475 -45.60 23.94 17.07
CA ALA A 475 -46.07 25.27 17.48
C ALA A 475 -45.58 26.39 16.53
N ALA A 476 -44.28 26.43 16.23
CA ALA A 476 -43.66 27.35 15.28
C ALA A 476 -44.06 27.11 13.80
N SER A 477 -44.73 25.98 13.49
CA SER A 477 -45.39 25.78 12.20
C SER A 477 -46.85 26.27 12.18
N GLY A 478 -47.41 26.69 13.31
CA GLY A 478 -48.86 26.93 13.45
C GLY A 478 -49.70 25.65 13.36
N VAL A 479 -49.17 24.50 13.79
CA VAL A 479 -49.84 23.19 13.69
C VAL A 479 -49.95 22.56 15.07
N ASP A 480 -51.16 22.17 15.46
CA ASP A 480 -51.42 21.42 16.72
C ASP A 480 -50.54 20.18 16.81
N CYS A 481 -49.82 20.03 17.92
CA CYS A 481 -48.95 18.89 18.12
C CYS A 481 -49.74 17.69 18.71
N PRO A 482 -49.91 16.57 17.98
CA PRO A 482 -50.63 15.37 18.45
C PRO A 482 -49.89 14.56 19.53
N GLY A 483 -48.88 15.13 20.19
CA GLY A 483 -48.05 14.44 21.18
C GLY A 483 -47.29 13.21 20.63
N TYR A 484 -46.92 12.33 21.57
CA TYR A 484 -45.95 11.24 21.38
C TYR A 484 -46.53 9.83 21.63
N GLY A 485 -47.81 9.75 22.04
CA GLY A 485 -48.46 8.52 22.51
C GLY A 485 -48.40 7.36 21.52
N GLU A 486 -48.53 6.13 22.01
CA GLU A 486 -48.21 4.92 21.25
C GLU A 486 -49.07 4.76 19.98
N THR A 487 -50.36 5.10 20.06
CA THR A 487 -51.34 5.09 18.95
C THR A 487 -51.35 6.41 18.15
N PRO A 488 -51.46 6.34 16.80
CA PRO A 488 -51.63 7.53 15.98
C PRO A 488 -53.05 8.11 16.14
N PRO A 489 -53.22 9.46 16.11
CA PRO A 489 -54.55 10.05 16.14
C PRO A 489 -55.37 9.64 14.91
N MET A 490 -56.65 9.31 15.11
CA MET A 490 -57.58 8.89 14.04
C MET A 490 -57.76 9.91 12.89
N ARG A 491 -57.31 11.16 13.07
CA ARG A 491 -57.26 12.19 12.02
C ARG A 491 -56.17 11.97 10.97
N VAL A 492 -55.25 11.01 11.14
CA VAL A 492 -54.12 10.75 10.23
C VAL A 492 -54.30 9.41 9.50
N LYS A 493 -54.80 9.47 8.26
CA LYS A 493 -54.93 8.28 7.38
C LYS A 493 -53.58 7.93 6.74
N TRP A 494 -52.99 6.81 7.16
CA TRP A 494 -51.74 6.29 6.61
C TRP A 494 -51.96 5.55 5.28
N LEU A 495 -50.95 5.56 4.41
CA LEU A 495 -50.92 4.81 3.15
C LEU A 495 -49.95 3.63 3.27
N VAL A 496 -50.28 2.51 2.61
CA VAL A 496 -49.46 1.29 2.63
C VAL A 496 -48.12 1.55 1.92
N PRO A 497 -46.96 1.12 2.49
CA PRO A 497 -45.66 1.25 1.83
C PRO A 497 -45.67 0.74 0.39
N GLY A 498 -45.01 1.45 -0.51
CA GLY A 498 -44.97 1.14 -1.95
C GLY A 498 -46.09 1.75 -2.81
N THR A 499 -47.20 2.22 -2.23
CA THR A 499 -48.36 2.71 -3.01
C THR A 499 -48.22 4.13 -3.60
N VAL A 500 -47.15 4.87 -3.27
CA VAL A 500 -46.98 6.28 -3.68
C VAL A 500 -46.00 6.39 -4.84
N LYS A 501 -46.52 6.57 -6.07
CA LYS A 501 -45.71 6.97 -7.23
C LYS A 501 -45.07 8.34 -6.98
N LEU A 502 -43.80 8.49 -7.33
CA LEU A 502 -43.00 9.68 -7.01
C LEU A 502 -43.60 10.94 -7.66
N ARG A 503 -43.97 11.94 -6.85
CA ARG A 503 -44.47 13.22 -7.37
C ARG A 503 -43.28 13.97 -7.98
N GLN A 504 -43.24 14.08 -9.32
CA GLN A 504 -42.19 14.84 -10.00
C GLN A 504 -42.13 16.27 -9.45
N ARG A 505 -40.94 16.68 -9.01
CA ARG A 505 -40.68 18.03 -8.53
C ARG A 505 -40.62 18.93 -9.76
N LYS A 506 -41.65 19.77 -9.98
CA LYS A 506 -41.60 20.81 -11.01
C LYS A 506 -40.35 21.66 -10.81
N ASP A 507 -39.66 21.91 -11.91
CA ASP A 507 -38.41 22.66 -11.91
C ASP A 507 -38.66 24.11 -11.47
N VAL A 508 -37.82 24.61 -10.56
CA VAL A 508 -37.90 26.00 -10.06
C VAL A 508 -36.78 26.83 -10.69
N SER A 509 -36.53 26.59 -11.98
CA SER A 509 -35.58 27.30 -12.84
C SER A 509 -36.22 28.49 -13.57
N ASN A 510 -37.56 28.55 -13.63
CA ASN A 510 -38.28 29.56 -14.44
C ASN A 510 -39.13 30.52 -13.58
N ARG A 511 -38.48 31.27 -12.66
CA ARG A 511 -39.13 32.36 -11.90
C ARG A 511 -38.26 33.63 -11.76
N GLN A 512 -37.43 33.92 -12.75
CA GLN A 512 -36.71 35.21 -12.82
C GLN A 512 -36.49 35.77 -14.24
N LYS A 513 -37.35 35.39 -15.20
CA LYS A 513 -37.47 36.05 -16.52
C LYS A 513 -38.95 36.20 -16.92
N ASN A 514 -39.60 37.25 -16.40
CA ASN A 514 -40.72 37.99 -17.04
C ASN A 514 -41.25 39.09 -16.11
N SER A 515 -40.51 40.20 -16.03
CA SER A 515 -41.00 41.42 -15.34
C SER A 515 -40.34 42.71 -15.83
N ARG A 516 -40.25 42.88 -17.17
CA ARG A 516 -40.32 44.18 -17.88
C ARG A 516 -40.28 43.96 -19.39
N ALA A 517 -41.35 44.36 -20.07
CA ALA A 517 -41.26 44.86 -21.44
C ALA A 517 -40.87 46.35 -21.37
N GLY A 518 -40.17 46.86 -22.38
CA GLY A 518 -39.78 48.27 -22.45
C GLY A 518 -38.55 48.52 -23.34
N SER A 519 -38.82 49.01 -24.55
CA SER A 519 -37.99 49.93 -25.36
C SER A 519 -36.47 49.72 -25.51
N GLU A 520 -36.08 49.30 -26.74
CA GLU A 520 -35.20 50.04 -27.67
C GLU A 520 -33.65 50.04 -27.56
N SER A 521 -33.06 50.45 -28.71
CA SER A 521 -31.70 50.91 -29.04
C SER A 521 -30.48 49.94 -29.18
N THR A 522 -30.29 49.47 -30.43
CA THR A 522 -29.08 49.62 -31.30
C THR A 522 -27.65 49.31 -30.83
N GLY A 523 -26.87 48.62 -31.70
CA GLY A 523 -25.39 48.57 -31.73
C GLY A 523 -24.83 47.14 -31.83
N SER A 524 -24.61 46.58 -33.03
CA SER A 524 -23.34 46.59 -33.80
C SER A 524 -22.11 46.04 -33.03
N GLU A 525 -21.65 44.79 -33.17
CA GLU A 525 -20.98 44.11 -34.32
C GLU A 525 -19.42 44.27 -34.31
N LYS A 526 -18.70 43.19 -34.68
CA LYS A 526 -17.22 43.03 -34.86
C LYS A 526 -16.39 43.05 -33.56
N SER A 527 -15.62 42.01 -33.17
CA SER A 527 -14.54 41.20 -33.81
C SER A 527 -13.13 41.80 -33.61
N PRO A 528 -12.04 40.99 -33.58
CA PRO A 528 -10.92 41.19 -32.65
C PRO A 528 -9.67 41.88 -33.23
N SER A 529 -8.72 42.20 -32.34
CA SER A 529 -7.37 42.69 -32.67
C SER A 529 -6.31 42.18 -31.67
N GLU A 530 -5.14 41.76 -32.17
CA GLU A 530 -3.97 41.36 -31.38
C GLU A 530 -2.96 42.51 -31.22
N SER A 531 -2.29 42.60 -30.06
CA SER A 531 -0.98 43.28 -29.85
C SER A 531 -0.55 43.09 -28.38
N SER A 532 0.38 42.22 -28.03
CA SER A 532 1.86 42.37 -28.14
C SER A 532 2.47 43.37 -27.14
N GLY A 533 3.16 42.86 -26.11
CA GLY A 533 3.97 43.62 -25.15
C GLY A 533 4.65 42.67 -24.17
N ALA A 534 5.97 42.78 -23.99
CA ALA A 534 6.78 41.77 -23.29
C ALA A 534 7.33 42.25 -21.92
N ASN A 535 7.99 41.32 -21.21
CA ASN A 535 8.65 41.40 -19.90
C ASN A 535 7.79 40.93 -18.70
N SER A 536 8.33 40.20 -17.70
CA SER A 536 9.59 39.42 -17.67
C SER A 536 9.66 38.54 -16.40
N CYS A 537 10.23 37.34 -16.53
CA CYS A 537 10.85 36.52 -15.46
C CYS A 537 9.94 35.82 -14.42
N LEU A 538 10.37 34.60 -14.05
CA LEU A 538 10.04 33.82 -12.84
C LEU A 538 8.56 33.45 -12.60
N ALA A 539 8.16 32.29 -13.15
CA ALA A 539 6.93 31.59 -12.76
C ALA A 539 7.15 30.06 -12.69
N ASP A 540 7.31 29.55 -11.46
CA ASP A 540 6.79 28.29 -10.92
C ASP A 540 6.77 27.01 -11.79
N ASP A 541 7.65 26.03 -11.47
CA ASP A 541 7.66 24.66 -12.05
C ASP A 541 6.63 23.74 -11.37
N THR A 542 5.36 24.16 -11.32
CA THR A 542 4.25 23.32 -10.84
C THR A 542 3.84 22.31 -11.91
N ARG A 543 4.53 21.16 -11.91
CA ARG A 543 4.15 19.96 -12.69
C ARG A 543 2.69 19.56 -12.42
N LYS A 544 1.79 19.94 -13.33
CA LYS A 544 0.39 19.50 -13.34
C LYS A 544 0.30 18.00 -13.58
N VAL A 545 0.27 17.22 -12.50
CA VAL A 545 -0.10 15.80 -12.54
C VAL A 545 -1.54 15.69 -13.03
N ALA A 546 -1.75 15.01 -14.15
CA ALA A 546 -3.09 14.73 -14.66
C ALA A 546 -3.78 13.70 -13.75
N LEU A 547 -4.66 14.17 -12.87
CA LEU A 547 -5.38 13.32 -11.92
C LEU A 547 -6.53 12.55 -12.61
N PRO A 548 -6.60 11.21 -12.49
CA PRO A 548 -7.74 10.43 -12.96
C PRO A 548 -9.06 10.82 -12.27
N HIS A 549 -10.16 10.61 -12.99
CA HIS A 549 -11.49 11.08 -12.58
C HIS A 549 -12.55 9.95 -12.65
N PRO A 550 -12.54 8.97 -11.73
CA PRO A 550 -13.56 7.94 -11.66
C PRO A 550 -14.84 8.47 -10.99
N HIS A 551 -16.00 8.27 -11.63
CA HIS A 551 -17.29 8.43 -10.96
C HIS A 551 -17.63 7.18 -10.15
N LEU A 552 -17.60 7.31 -8.82
CA LEU A 552 -17.88 6.26 -7.83
C LEU A 552 -19.25 5.59 -8.06
N LYS A 553 -19.26 4.26 -8.31
CA LYS A 553 -20.49 3.49 -8.58
C LYS A 553 -20.92 2.52 -7.48
N THR A 554 -20.00 1.94 -6.70
CA THR A 554 -20.32 1.17 -5.48
C THR A 554 -19.27 1.38 -4.41
N ASP A 555 -19.60 1.03 -3.16
CA ASP A 555 -18.71 1.22 -2.00
C ASP A 555 -17.45 0.32 -2.08
N TYR A 556 -17.49 -0.81 -2.81
CA TYR A 556 -16.32 -1.64 -3.11
C TYR A 556 -15.32 -0.96 -4.06
N HIS A 557 -15.80 -0.24 -5.08
CA HIS A 557 -14.91 0.55 -5.95
C HIS A 557 -14.23 1.65 -5.13
N ALA A 558 -14.98 2.34 -4.27
CA ALA A 558 -14.43 3.38 -3.40
C ALA A 558 -13.27 2.88 -2.50
N LEU A 559 -13.31 1.62 -2.05
CA LEU A 559 -12.20 1.02 -1.31
C LEU A 559 -10.97 0.77 -2.20
N ILE A 560 -11.15 0.22 -3.41
CA ILE A 560 -10.05 -0.05 -4.35
C ILE A 560 -9.41 1.25 -4.82
N ASP A 561 -10.22 2.22 -5.27
CA ASP A 561 -9.79 3.58 -5.63
C ASP A 561 -8.99 4.23 -4.48
N SER A 562 -9.38 3.96 -3.22
CA SER A 562 -8.67 4.48 -2.04
C SER A 562 -7.37 3.75 -1.74
N VAL A 563 -7.26 2.44 -1.99
CA VAL A 563 -5.98 1.74 -1.86
C VAL A 563 -5.00 2.21 -2.93
N GLU A 564 -5.45 2.37 -4.17
CA GLU A 564 -4.63 2.91 -5.25
C GLU A 564 -4.18 4.35 -4.94
N TYR A 565 -5.12 5.22 -4.53
CA TYR A 565 -4.81 6.60 -4.17
C TYR A 565 -3.89 6.70 -2.95
N PHE A 566 -4.06 5.85 -1.93
CA PHE A 566 -3.12 5.76 -0.81
C PHE A 566 -1.72 5.37 -1.33
N ASN A 567 -1.63 4.32 -2.11
CA ASN A 567 -0.37 3.80 -2.65
C ASN A 567 0.37 4.77 -3.57
N SER A 568 -0.36 5.59 -4.33
CA SER A 568 0.19 6.49 -5.34
C SER A 568 0.38 7.93 -4.87
N CYS A 569 -0.39 8.40 -3.87
CA CYS A 569 -0.36 9.80 -3.41
C CYS A 569 0.07 9.96 -1.94
N ILE A 570 -0.28 9.03 -1.05
CA ILE A 570 -0.07 9.14 0.41
C ILE A 570 1.19 8.39 0.85
N TYR A 571 1.31 7.12 0.48
CA TYR A 571 2.48 6.29 0.80
C TYR A 571 3.81 6.91 0.34
N PRO A 572 3.94 7.54 -0.86
CA PRO A 572 5.19 8.19 -1.26
C PRO A 572 5.59 9.40 -0.38
N GLN A 573 4.66 9.97 0.39
CA GLN A 573 4.95 10.99 1.40
C GLN A 573 5.50 10.32 2.67
N LEU A 574 4.78 9.32 3.18
CA LEU A 574 5.17 8.53 4.35
C LEU A 574 6.51 7.80 4.17
N ALA A 575 6.81 7.32 2.96
CA ALA A 575 8.06 6.65 2.63
C ALA A 575 9.29 7.58 2.73
N ASN A 576 9.14 8.91 2.77
CA ASN A 576 10.27 9.80 3.08
C ASN A 576 10.70 9.67 4.56
N VAL A 577 9.80 9.24 5.45
CA VAL A 577 10.09 9.02 6.88
C VAL A 577 11.02 7.83 7.09
N LEU A 578 10.99 6.84 6.19
CA LEU A 578 11.92 5.70 6.20
C LEU A 578 13.39 6.09 5.92
N ARG A 579 13.66 7.38 5.65
CA ARG A 579 15.01 7.97 5.59
C ARG A 579 15.51 8.50 6.93
N LEU A 580 14.60 8.68 7.89
CA LEU A 580 14.88 9.16 9.25
C LEU A 580 15.18 7.99 10.19
N GLY A 581 14.44 6.89 10.01
CA GLY A 581 14.64 5.63 10.70
C GLY A 581 13.73 4.50 10.18
N THR A 582 13.92 3.28 10.67
CA THR A 582 13.09 2.13 10.29
C THR A 582 11.72 2.15 10.98
N ASN A 583 10.67 1.79 10.25
CA ASN A 583 9.29 1.77 10.76
C ASN A 583 8.49 0.65 10.05
N ALA A 584 8.12 -0.38 10.81
CA ALA A 584 7.40 -1.56 10.30
C ALA A 584 5.94 -1.28 9.89
N ASN A 585 5.39 -0.13 10.26
CA ASN A 585 3.98 0.23 10.07
C ASN A 585 3.77 1.17 8.87
N ILE A 586 4.86 1.65 8.24
CA ILE A 586 4.83 2.44 7.00
C ILE A 586 5.17 1.54 5.81
N TYR A 587 4.15 1.06 5.11
CA TYR A 587 4.31 0.25 3.91
C TYR A 587 3.24 0.53 2.85
N LYS A 588 3.55 0.18 1.60
CA LYS A 588 2.58 0.20 0.49
C LYS A 588 1.55 -0.91 0.73
N LEU A 589 0.26 -0.62 0.62
CA LEU A 589 -0.82 -1.60 0.72
C LEU A 589 -0.70 -2.64 -0.41
N PRO A 590 -0.37 -3.92 -0.12
CA PRO A 590 -0.34 -4.97 -1.14
C PRO A 590 -1.76 -5.46 -1.47
N LEU A 591 -1.93 -6.10 -2.63
CA LEU A 591 -3.23 -6.65 -3.06
C LEU A 591 -3.82 -7.64 -2.02
N ALA A 592 -2.96 -8.40 -1.34
CA ALA A 592 -3.35 -9.28 -0.24
C ALA A 592 -4.08 -8.55 0.91
N MET A 593 -3.70 -7.31 1.24
CA MET A 593 -4.40 -6.53 2.28
C MET A 593 -5.67 -5.86 1.76
N ILE A 594 -5.86 -5.73 0.45
CA ILE A 594 -7.18 -5.43 -0.12
C ILE A 594 -8.10 -6.63 0.10
N GLN A 595 -7.61 -7.84 -0.19
CA GLN A 595 -8.36 -9.10 0.02
C GLN A 595 -8.70 -9.31 1.51
N MET A 596 -7.75 -9.12 2.42
CA MET A 596 -8.03 -9.14 3.86
C MET A 596 -8.97 -8.00 4.29
N GLY A 597 -8.78 -6.79 3.76
CA GLY A 597 -9.64 -5.63 4.02
C GLY A 597 -11.10 -5.86 3.63
N LEU A 598 -11.35 -6.57 2.52
CA LEU A 598 -12.68 -6.95 2.05
C LEU A 598 -13.43 -7.88 3.03
N THR A 599 -12.72 -8.65 3.88
CA THR A 599 -13.34 -9.50 4.91
C THR A 599 -13.44 -8.83 6.29
N ARG A 600 -12.74 -7.70 6.52
CA ARG A 600 -12.91 -6.88 7.74
C ARG A 600 -14.24 -6.09 7.68
N PRO A 601 -14.89 -5.78 8.82
CA PRO A 601 -16.14 -4.99 8.83
C PRO A 601 -16.02 -3.63 8.15
N GLY A 602 -17.13 -3.18 7.55
CA GLY A 602 -17.18 -1.98 6.72
C GLY A 602 -16.69 -0.70 7.41
N HIS A 603 -16.80 -0.58 8.73
CA HIS A 603 -16.26 0.58 9.45
C HIS A 603 -14.73 0.70 9.43
N LEU A 604 -13.98 -0.38 9.18
CA LEU A 604 -12.53 -0.29 8.92
C LEU A 604 -12.25 0.08 7.46
N GLN A 605 -12.90 -0.61 6.51
CA GLN A 605 -12.81 -0.32 5.07
C GLN A 605 -13.09 1.17 4.76
N LEU A 606 -14.19 1.68 5.31
CA LEU A 606 -14.65 3.04 5.10
C LEU A 606 -13.79 4.09 5.81
N GLY A 607 -12.98 3.69 6.79
CA GLY A 607 -11.96 4.56 7.38
C GLY A 607 -10.91 4.98 6.35
N LEU A 608 -10.38 4.03 5.57
CA LEU A 608 -9.45 4.31 4.47
C LEU A 608 -10.11 5.18 3.38
N VAL A 609 -11.39 4.97 3.08
CA VAL A 609 -12.15 5.83 2.14
C VAL A 609 -12.32 7.26 2.66
N CYS A 610 -12.54 7.44 3.97
CA CYS A 610 -12.57 8.77 4.57
C CYS A 610 -11.19 9.46 4.54
N LEU A 611 -10.12 8.69 4.80
CA LEU A 611 -8.74 9.16 4.79
C LEU A 611 -8.32 9.72 3.42
N THR A 612 -8.55 8.96 2.34
CA THR A 612 -8.17 9.36 0.97
C THR A 612 -8.99 10.54 0.47
N LEU A 613 -10.28 10.61 0.82
CA LEU A 613 -11.13 11.76 0.51
C LEU A 613 -10.67 13.03 1.24
N SER A 614 -10.30 12.93 2.52
CA SER A 614 -9.70 14.06 3.27
C SER A 614 -8.39 14.52 2.62
N HIS A 615 -7.49 13.58 2.29
CA HIS A 615 -6.23 13.90 1.61
C HIS A 615 -6.46 14.61 0.26
N ARG A 616 -7.36 14.07 -0.58
CA ARG A 616 -7.71 14.68 -1.87
C ARG A 616 -8.35 16.06 -1.73
N MET A 617 -9.25 16.25 -0.76
CA MET A 617 -9.89 17.54 -0.47
C MET A 617 -8.88 18.62 -0.06
N ASN A 618 -7.96 18.30 0.85
CA ASN A 618 -7.01 19.27 1.37
C ASN A 618 -5.85 19.55 0.37
N GLN A 619 -5.51 18.60 -0.51
CA GLN A 619 -4.61 18.83 -1.66
C GLN A 619 -5.23 19.71 -2.76
N MET A 620 -6.53 19.55 -3.07
CA MET A 620 -7.22 20.33 -4.10
C MET A 620 -7.73 21.71 -3.62
N GLY A 621 -7.70 21.98 -2.32
CA GLY A 621 -8.05 23.27 -1.74
C GLY A 621 -9.51 23.69 -1.95
N HIS A 622 -9.70 24.91 -2.49
CA HIS A 622 -11.02 25.57 -2.63
C HIS A 622 -11.71 25.36 -3.99
N ASP A 623 -11.24 24.42 -4.81
CA ASP A 623 -11.83 24.11 -6.10
C ASP A 623 -13.29 23.61 -6.00
N HIS A 624 -14.07 23.75 -7.08
CA HIS A 624 -15.49 23.37 -7.16
C HIS A 624 -15.72 21.92 -6.72
N ASP A 625 -14.84 21.01 -7.13
CA ASP A 625 -14.92 19.59 -6.81
C ASP A 625 -14.66 19.27 -5.34
N SER A 626 -13.98 20.16 -4.60
CA SER A 626 -13.83 20.07 -3.13
C SER A 626 -15.19 19.96 -2.42
N LYS A 627 -16.25 20.57 -2.98
CA LYS A 627 -17.62 20.48 -2.47
C LYS A 627 -18.28 19.12 -2.75
N ALA A 628 -18.00 18.53 -3.90
CA ALA A 628 -18.47 17.19 -4.26
C ALA A 628 -17.77 16.12 -3.40
N LEU A 629 -16.44 16.18 -3.31
CA LEU A 629 -15.63 15.30 -2.47
C LEU A 629 -16.05 15.37 -0.99
N ARG A 630 -16.27 16.58 -0.46
CA ARG A 630 -16.74 16.77 0.93
C ARG A 630 -18.13 16.17 1.19
N THR A 631 -19.04 16.26 0.21
CA THR A 631 -20.35 15.59 0.28
C THR A 631 -20.19 14.07 0.31
N THR A 632 -19.25 13.52 -0.47
CA THR A 632 -18.91 12.10 -0.51
C THR A 632 -18.23 11.62 0.79
N PHE A 633 -17.32 12.42 1.37
CA PHE A 633 -16.72 12.15 2.68
C PHE A 633 -17.79 12.01 3.76
N PHE A 634 -18.71 12.98 3.87
CA PHE A 634 -19.80 12.92 4.86
C PHE A 634 -20.74 11.72 4.65
N ARG A 635 -20.95 11.29 3.39
CA ARG A 635 -21.68 10.04 3.08
C ARG A 635 -20.95 8.81 3.63
N TYR A 636 -19.65 8.67 3.38
CA TYR A 636 -18.88 7.51 3.81
C TYR A 636 -18.63 7.47 5.32
N ARG A 637 -18.35 8.61 5.95
CA ARG A 637 -18.35 8.75 7.41
C ARG A 637 -19.70 8.34 8.01
N GLY A 638 -20.81 8.70 7.36
CA GLY A 638 -22.16 8.27 7.76
C GLY A 638 -22.44 6.77 7.60
N LEU A 639 -21.77 6.09 6.65
CA LEU A 639 -21.81 4.63 6.49
C LEU A 639 -20.92 3.93 7.52
N MET A 640 -19.73 4.45 7.77
CA MET A 640 -18.77 4.00 8.80
C MET A 640 -19.42 3.99 10.19
N ILE A 641 -20.10 5.08 10.56
CA ILE A 641 -20.85 5.20 11.81
C ILE A 641 -21.98 4.16 11.90
N ARG A 642 -22.66 3.80 10.79
CA ARG A 642 -23.68 2.74 10.81
C ARG A 642 -23.04 1.38 11.08
N SER A 643 -22.08 0.96 10.25
CA SER A 643 -21.39 -0.33 10.40
C SER A 643 -20.73 -0.51 11.78
N LEU A 644 -20.23 0.56 12.40
CA LEU A 644 -19.69 0.52 13.75
C LEU A 644 -20.78 0.35 14.82
N ASN A 645 -21.92 1.05 14.67
CA ASN A 645 -23.07 0.86 15.56
C ASN A 645 -23.67 -0.56 15.44
N ASP A 646 -23.71 -1.14 14.25
CA ASP A 646 -24.24 -2.49 14.03
C ASP A 646 -23.41 -3.53 14.83
N ASP A 647 -22.08 -3.46 14.74
CA ASP A 647 -21.16 -4.32 15.49
C ASP A 647 -21.12 -4.01 17.01
N ILE A 648 -21.34 -2.76 17.43
CA ILE A 648 -21.52 -2.39 18.84
C ILE A 648 -22.83 -2.96 19.41
N ASN A 649 -23.91 -3.00 18.63
CA ASN A 649 -25.19 -3.50 19.10
C ASN A 649 -25.17 -5.02 19.33
N LEU A 650 -24.48 -5.77 18.47
CA LEU A 650 -24.31 -7.24 18.58
C LEU A 650 -23.53 -7.64 19.86
N PRO A 651 -24.15 -8.36 20.83
CA PRO A 651 -23.53 -8.63 22.14
C PRO A 651 -22.21 -9.41 22.09
N ASN A 652 -22.05 -10.30 21.12
CA ASN A 652 -20.83 -11.08 20.88
C ASN A 652 -19.70 -10.27 20.22
N LYS A 653 -20.02 -9.22 19.46
CA LYS A 653 -19.03 -8.36 18.78
C LYS A 653 -18.63 -7.12 19.58
N ARG A 654 -19.54 -6.58 20.40
CA ARG A 654 -19.38 -5.31 21.17
C ARG A 654 -18.02 -5.17 21.88
N ASN A 655 -17.51 -6.27 22.44
CA ASN A 655 -16.26 -6.29 23.19
C ASN A 655 -15.05 -6.80 22.38
N GLY A 656 -15.18 -7.07 21.08
CA GLY A 656 -14.10 -7.50 20.20
C GLY A 656 -13.09 -6.39 19.86
N GLY A 657 -11.85 -6.75 19.53
CA GLY A 657 -10.78 -5.78 19.19
C GLY A 657 -11.11 -4.92 17.96
N ILE A 658 -11.86 -5.47 17.00
CA ILE A 658 -12.29 -4.77 15.78
C ILE A 658 -13.18 -3.55 16.09
N VAL A 659 -14.02 -3.61 17.13
CA VAL A 659 -14.82 -2.45 17.58
C VAL A 659 -13.93 -1.37 18.21
N LEU A 660 -12.87 -1.77 18.93
CA LEU A 660 -11.90 -0.82 19.51
C LEU A 660 -11.17 -0.06 18.39
N ALA A 661 -10.70 -0.79 17.38
CA ALA A 661 -10.11 -0.23 16.18
C ALA A 661 -11.07 0.72 15.46
N GLY A 662 -12.30 0.28 15.16
CA GLY A 662 -13.29 1.09 14.45
C GLY A 662 -13.64 2.42 15.11
N ILE A 663 -13.70 2.47 16.44
CA ILE A 663 -13.89 3.74 17.18
C ILE A 663 -12.68 4.67 17.03
N LEU A 664 -11.46 4.13 17.05
CA LEU A 664 -10.23 4.93 16.89
C LEU A 664 -10.01 5.39 15.45
N THR A 665 -10.33 4.57 14.44
CA THR A 665 -10.32 4.98 13.03
C THR A 665 -11.31 6.12 12.79
N LEU A 666 -12.51 6.06 13.40
CA LEU A 666 -13.51 7.14 13.32
C LEU A 666 -13.05 8.40 14.05
N LEU A 667 -12.45 8.28 15.24
CA LEU A 667 -11.89 9.40 15.99
C LEU A 667 -10.78 10.12 15.20
N LEU A 668 -9.90 9.38 14.53
CA LEU A 668 -8.85 9.94 13.69
C LEU A 668 -9.44 10.72 12.52
N ALA A 669 -10.39 10.14 11.77
CA ALA A 669 -11.08 10.85 10.68
C ALA A 669 -11.82 12.12 11.16
N ASP A 670 -12.41 12.09 12.36
CA ASP A 670 -13.07 13.24 13.00
C ASP A 670 -12.08 14.36 13.38
N ALA A 671 -10.91 13.99 13.90
CA ALA A 671 -9.87 14.92 14.35
C ALA A 671 -9.08 15.53 13.18
N GLN A 672 -8.78 14.74 12.14
CA GLN A 672 -8.09 15.19 10.93
C GLN A 672 -8.89 16.24 10.14
N GLU A 673 -10.21 16.10 10.09
CA GLU A 673 -11.09 17.08 9.44
C GLU A 673 -11.55 18.23 10.38
N GLY A 674 -11.25 18.17 11.68
CA GLY A 674 -11.67 19.18 12.66
C GLY A 674 -13.19 19.34 12.82
N ILE A 675 -13.98 18.34 12.40
CA ILE A 675 -15.45 18.39 12.28
C ILE A 675 -16.15 18.25 13.65
N SER A 676 -15.54 17.53 14.58
CA SER A 676 -16.26 16.90 15.69
C SER A 676 -16.03 17.62 17.02
N HIS A 677 -17.06 18.31 17.54
CA HIS A 677 -17.08 18.77 18.95
C HIS A 677 -17.35 17.64 19.95
N HIS A 678 -17.38 16.39 19.49
CA HIS A 678 -17.83 15.21 20.24
C HIS A 678 -16.80 14.07 20.28
N TRP A 679 -15.56 14.36 19.82
CA TRP A 679 -14.41 13.45 19.80
C TRP A 679 -14.18 12.71 21.14
N ARG A 680 -14.49 13.39 22.26
CA ARG A 680 -14.35 12.88 23.63
C ARG A 680 -15.25 11.68 23.95
N TYR A 681 -16.38 11.50 23.25
CA TYR A 681 -17.21 10.29 23.41
C TYR A 681 -16.54 9.06 22.80
N HIS A 682 -15.70 9.22 21.76
CA HIS A 682 -14.90 8.12 21.24
C HIS A 682 -13.79 7.74 22.24
N ILE A 683 -13.09 8.73 22.82
CA ILE A 683 -12.10 8.50 23.89
C ILE A 683 -12.72 7.78 25.10
N GLU A 684 -13.85 8.27 25.63
CA GLU A 684 -14.52 7.64 26.78
C GLU A 684 -15.07 6.24 26.43
N GLY A 685 -15.51 6.02 25.19
CA GLY A 685 -15.91 4.70 24.69
C GLY A 685 -14.74 3.70 24.62
N VAL A 686 -13.61 4.12 24.04
CA VAL A 686 -12.36 3.35 23.97
C VAL A 686 -11.87 3.01 25.37
N ARG A 687 -11.79 4.01 26.26
CA ARG A 687 -11.44 3.85 27.68
C ARG A 687 -12.30 2.79 28.37
N ARG A 688 -13.62 2.87 28.23
CA ARG A 688 -14.55 1.89 28.85
C ARG A 688 -14.36 0.48 28.29
N LEU A 689 -14.10 0.35 26.99
CA LEU A 689 -13.81 -0.93 26.34
C LEU A 689 -12.44 -1.51 26.74
N ILE A 690 -11.45 -0.68 27.07
CA ILE A 690 -10.17 -1.12 27.66
C ILE A 690 -10.38 -1.60 29.10
N ILE A 691 -11.06 -0.79 29.93
CA ILE A 691 -11.38 -1.14 31.32
C ILE A 691 -12.20 -2.44 31.39
N SER A 692 -13.20 -2.63 30.51
CA SER A 692 -14.00 -3.86 30.48
C SER A 692 -13.23 -5.11 30.05
N ARG A 693 -12.03 -4.96 29.47
CA ARG A 693 -11.10 -6.07 29.16
C ARG A 693 -10.02 -6.24 30.23
N GLY A 694 -9.97 -5.38 31.25
CA GLY A 694 -9.08 -5.49 32.41
C GLY A 694 -7.82 -4.61 32.36
N GLY A 695 -7.90 -3.39 31.80
CA GLY A 695 -6.80 -2.41 31.78
C GLY A 695 -5.98 -2.44 30.49
N MET A 696 -5.13 -1.42 30.27
CA MET A 696 -4.28 -1.35 29.08
C MET A 696 -3.31 -2.55 29.04
N ASN A 697 -2.75 -2.92 30.19
CA ASN A 697 -1.83 -4.04 30.35
C ASN A 697 -2.42 -5.38 29.89
N ARG A 698 -3.74 -5.57 30.01
CA ARG A 698 -4.43 -6.79 29.54
C ARG A 698 -4.93 -6.71 28.11
N VAL A 699 -5.04 -5.50 27.53
CA VAL A 699 -5.35 -5.34 26.11
C VAL A 699 -4.12 -5.57 25.25
N VAL A 700 -2.94 -5.04 25.62
CA VAL A 700 -1.72 -5.13 24.80
C VAL A 700 -1.15 -6.55 24.63
N THR A 701 -1.52 -7.49 25.50
CA THR A 701 -1.18 -8.92 25.33
C THR A 701 -2.01 -9.64 24.26
N THR A 702 -3.02 -8.98 23.68
CA THR A 702 -3.74 -9.46 22.50
C THR A 702 -2.92 -9.16 21.24
N PRO A 703 -2.66 -10.13 20.34
CA PRO A 703 -1.96 -9.87 19.07
C PRO A 703 -2.57 -8.70 18.29
N GLY A 704 -1.72 -7.83 17.75
CA GLY A 704 -2.12 -6.62 17.03
C GLY A 704 -2.71 -5.49 17.88
N ALA A 705 -2.89 -5.65 19.20
CA ALA A 705 -3.55 -4.64 20.03
C ALA A 705 -2.63 -3.54 20.58
N LEU A 706 -1.30 -3.78 20.65
CA LEU A 706 -0.36 -2.80 21.18
C LEU A 706 -0.39 -1.46 20.41
N PRO A 707 -0.29 -1.41 19.06
CA PRO A 707 -0.35 -0.14 18.31
C PRO A 707 -1.68 0.61 18.48
N ILE A 708 -2.77 -0.11 18.70
CA ILE A 708 -4.11 0.47 18.99
C ILE A 708 -4.06 1.23 20.32
N VAL A 709 -3.49 0.63 21.37
CA VAL A 709 -3.37 1.23 22.70
C VAL A 709 -2.38 2.39 22.69
N LEU A 710 -1.22 2.25 22.01
CA LEU A 710 -0.27 3.34 21.83
C LEU A 710 -0.90 4.54 21.11
N SER A 711 -1.68 4.29 20.04
CA SER A 711 -2.43 5.34 19.34
C SER A 711 -3.46 6.04 20.23
N PHE A 712 -4.16 5.28 21.08
CA PHE A 712 -5.12 5.83 22.04
C PHE A 712 -4.45 6.71 23.10
N VAL A 713 -3.40 6.21 23.77
CA VAL A 713 -2.63 6.98 24.78
C VAL A 713 -2.05 8.24 24.14
N HIS A 714 -1.51 8.12 22.94
CA HIS A 714 -0.97 9.26 22.20
C HIS A 714 -2.02 10.36 21.93
N LEU A 715 -3.19 9.97 21.40
CA LEU A 715 -4.27 10.92 21.13
C LEU A 715 -4.76 11.62 22.40
N VAL A 716 -4.88 10.91 23.52
CA VAL A 716 -5.21 11.52 24.82
C VAL A 716 -4.15 12.56 25.21
N VAL A 717 -2.89 12.15 25.31
CA VAL A 717 -1.80 12.98 25.83
C VAL A 717 -1.56 14.24 24.99
N LEU A 718 -1.64 14.17 23.65
CA LEU A 718 -1.52 15.39 22.84
C LEU A 718 -2.78 16.26 22.85
N SER A 719 -3.99 15.69 22.93
CA SER A 719 -5.22 16.51 23.05
C SER A 719 -5.26 17.34 24.34
N ASP A 720 -4.67 16.83 25.42
CA ASP A 720 -4.50 17.55 26.68
C ASP A 720 -3.55 18.75 26.56
N THR A 721 -2.55 18.71 25.67
CA THR A 721 -1.73 19.91 25.41
C THR A 721 -2.56 21.07 24.84
N SER A 722 -3.61 20.76 24.09
CA SER A 722 -4.60 21.70 23.54
C SER A 722 -5.94 21.70 24.31
N SER A 723 -5.88 21.46 25.62
CA SER A 723 -7.01 21.56 26.56
C SER A 723 -6.65 22.46 27.75
N PRO A 724 -7.62 23.06 28.47
CA PRO A 724 -7.37 23.79 29.70
C PRO A 724 -7.18 22.83 30.90
N GLY A 725 -6.40 23.23 31.91
CA GLY A 725 -6.00 22.38 33.04
C GLY A 725 -7.15 21.68 33.76
N SER A 726 -8.28 22.37 33.88
CA SER A 726 -9.50 21.90 34.56
C SER A 726 -10.34 20.90 33.76
N ASP A 727 -10.04 20.68 32.47
CA ASP A 727 -10.79 19.75 31.60
C ASP A 727 -9.84 18.83 30.80
N MET A 728 -8.92 18.20 31.53
CA MET A 728 -7.97 17.21 30.99
C MET A 728 -8.55 15.79 30.93
N LEU A 729 -7.92 14.95 30.11
CA LEU A 729 -8.24 13.53 29.95
C LEU A 729 -7.21 12.61 30.62
N VAL A 730 -6.00 13.07 30.96
CA VAL A 730 -4.95 12.27 31.63
C VAL A 730 -5.41 11.72 33.00
N GLU A 731 -6.24 12.47 33.74
CA GLU A 731 -6.93 12.00 34.97
C GLU A 731 -7.75 10.71 34.75
N ARG A 732 -8.15 10.43 33.50
CA ARG A 732 -8.95 9.26 33.15
C ARG A 732 -8.10 8.03 32.90
N LEU A 733 -6.79 8.16 32.79
CA LEU A 733 -5.85 7.07 32.58
C LEU A 733 -5.12 6.73 33.90
N ASP A 734 -4.69 5.47 34.02
CA ASP A 734 -3.75 5.09 35.05
C ASP A 734 -2.34 5.58 34.64
N LEU A 735 -1.66 6.29 35.55
CA LEU A 735 -0.39 6.95 35.23
C LEU A 735 0.77 5.95 35.11
N GLU A 736 0.73 4.83 35.84
CA GLU A 736 1.73 3.76 35.72
C GLU A 736 1.53 2.98 34.41
N GLU A 737 0.28 2.64 34.04
CA GLU A 737 -0.01 2.08 32.73
C GLU A 737 0.44 3.02 31.60
N VAL A 738 0.22 4.34 31.73
CA VAL A 738 0.68 5.32 30.72
C VAL A 738 2.20 5.32 30.59
N TYR A 739 2.98 5.40 31.67
CA TYR A 739 4.44 5.34 31.57
C TYR A 739 4.95 4.02 30.99
N LEU A 740 4.31 2.89 31.32
CA LEU A 740 4.65 1.61 30.70
C LEU A 740 4.37 1.64 29.19
N MET A 741 3.26 2.23 28.75
CA MET A 741 2.99 2.43 27.31
C MET A 741 4.00 3.37 26.64
N VAL A 742 4.50 4.42 27.32
CA VAL A 742 5.59 5.26 26.80
C VAL A 742 6.91 4.47 26.66
N LYS A 743 7.19 3.54 27.58
CA LYS A 743 8.33 2.62 27.47
C LYS A 743 8.15 1.68 26.27
N CYS A 744 7.01 1.01 26.15
CA CYS A 744 6.73 0.14 25.00
C CYS A 744 6.77 0.87 23.65
N TYR A 745 6.32 2.14 23.60
CA TYR A 745 6.46 3.02 22.43
C TYR A 745 7.94 3.30 22.06
N GLY A 746 8.85 3.37 23.04
CA GLY A 746 10.29 3.47 22.77
C GLY A 746 10.92 2.15 22.31
N GLU A 747 10.40 1.01 22.76
CA GLU A 747 10.97 -0.33 22.48
C GLU A 747 10.50 -0.94 21.16
N ASN A 748 9.32 -0.57 20.64
CA ASN A 748 8.69 -1.22 19.47
C ASN A 748 8.85 -0.43 18.15
N GLY A 749 9.77 0.53 18.10
CA GLY A 749 10.02 1.37 16.93
C GLY A 749 9.00 2.50 16.75
N TYR A 750 9.41 3.55 16.03
CA TYR A 750 8.72 4.84 15.97
C TYR A 750 7.51 4.86 15.01
N GLY A 751 6.56 3.95 15.22
CA GLY A 751 5.48 3.62 14.29
C GLY A 751 4.65 4.81 13.80
N PHE A 752 4.40 5.81 14.65
CA PHE A 752 3.38 6.84 14.40
C PHE A 752 3.83 8.29 14.57
N GLN A 753 4.83 8.59 15.41
CA GLN A 753 5.42 9.93 15.55
C GLN A 753 6.91 9.89 15.87
N MET A 754 7.58 11.03 15.61
CA MET A 754 9.01 11.26 15.84
C MET A 754 9.32 11.94 17.17
N CYS A 755 8.37 12.00 18.12
CA CYS A 755 8.67 12.50 19.47
C CYS A 755 9.46 11.44 20.24
N PRO A 756 10.65 11.76 20.80
CA PRO A 756 11.39 10.84 21.69
C PRO A 756 10.54 10.40 22.88
N SER A 757 10.64 9.12 23.28
CA SER A 757 9.93 8.62 24.45
C SER A 757 10.28 9.34 25.77
N PRO A 758 11.52 9.83 26.02
CA PRO A 758 11.81 10.63 27.20
C PRO A 758 11.06 11.97 27.19
N LEU A 759 11.09 12.71 26.08
CA LEU A 759 10.38 13.98 25.95
C LEU A 759 8.85 13.80 26.01
N PHE A 760 8.33 12.69 25.46
CA PHE A 760 6.91 12.35 25.54
C PHE A 760 6.47 12.01 26.99
N ALA A 761 7.34 11.35 27.78
CA ALA A 761 7.09 11.16 29.22
C ALA A 761 7.02 12.50 29.97
N GLU A 762 7.85 13.48 29.61
CA GLU A 762 7.77 14.82 30.20
C GLU A 762 6.50 15.58 29.76
N ILE A 763 5.98 15.38 28.54
CA ILE A 763 4.65 15.91 28.14
C ILE A 763 3.54 15.35 29.07
N VAL A 764 3.58 14.05 29.40
CA VAL A 764 2.63 13.43 30.35
C VAL A 764 2.71 14.11 31.72
N LYS A 765 3.92 14.38 32.24
CA LYS A 765 4.12 15.10 33.51
C LYS A 765 3.57 16.51 33.47
N ILE A 766 3.84 17.27 32.41
CA ILE A 766 3.31 18.64 32.23
C ILE A 766 1.78 18.62 32.27
N ASN A 767 1.13 17.69 31.56
CA ASN A 767 -0.32 17.56 31.58
C ASN A 767 -0.86 17.22 32.98
N HIS A 768 -0.18 16.34 33.71
CA HIS A 768 -0.57 15.95 35.06
C HIS A 768 -0.48 17.13 36.05
N ILE A 769 0.66 17.85 36.06
CA ILE A 769 0.87 19.04 36.91
C ILE A 769 -0.16 20.13 36.58
N ARG A 770 -0.43 20.41 35.29
CA ARG A 770 -1.49 21.35 34.88
C ARG A 770 -2.86 20.96 35.42
N ASN A 771 -3.18 19.67 35.45
CA ASN A 771 -4.45 19.18 35.98
C ASN A 771 -4.52 19.24 37.51
N GLN A 772 -3.44 18.90 38.22
CA GLN A 772 -3.38 19.01 39.69
C GLN A 772 -3.50 20.48 40.13
N MET A 773 -2.72 21.39 39.55
CA MET A 773 -2.80 22.83 39.84
C MET A 773 -4.22 23.38 39.68
N SER A 774 -4.97 22.92 38.67
CA SER A 774 -6.35 23.36 38.43
C SER A 774 -7.38 22.96 39.53
N LYS A 775 -6.95 22.15 40.50
CA LYS A 775 -7.76 21.59 41.59
C LYS A 775 -7.29 21.99 42.99
N LEU A 776 -6.12 22.61 43.12
CA LEU A 776 -5.53 22.95 44.41
C LEU A 776 -6.14 24.21 45.03
N ASN A 777 -6.06 24.25 46.37
CA ASN A 777 -6.49 25.38 47.20
C ASN A 777 -5.36 25.80 48.20
N GLY A 778 -4.09 25.74 47.78
CA GLY A 778 -2.96 26.33 48.52
C GLY A 778 -1.97 25.40 49.25
N THR A 779 -2.30 24.14 49.57
CA THR A 779 -1.44 23.34 50.49
C THR A 779 -0.39 22.43 49.83
N ASP A 780 -0.64 21.89 48.63
CA ASP A 780 0.28 20.97 47.93
C ASP A 780 1.13 21.66 46.84
N GLU A 781 1.06 22.99 46.73
CA GLU A 781 1.65 23.73 45.60
C GLU A 781 3.19 23.69 45.57
N ASN A 782 3.85 23.54 46.72
CA ASN A 782 5.31 23.51 46.82
C ASN A 782 5.94 22.32 46.10
N ASP A 783 5.32 21.15 46.17
CA ASP A 783 5.85 19.93 45.55
C ASP A 783 5.65 20.00 44.02
N LEU A 784 4.48 20.47 43.56
CA LEU A 784 4.25 20.74 42.13
C LEU A 784 5.17 21.83 41.56
N HIS A 785 5.53 22.85 42.35
CA HIS A 785 6.57 23.81 41.98
C HIS A 785 7.96 23.15 41.89
N SER A 786 8.24 22.10 42.66
CA SER A 786 9.50 21.33 42.56
C SER A 786 9.50 20.49 41.28
N ASP A 787 8.47 19.67 41.09
CA ASP A 787 8.28 18.79 39.92
C ASP A 787 8.33 19.58 38.62
N ALA A 788 7.67 20.74 38.55
CA ALA A 788 7.68 21.60 37.37
C ALA A 788 9.09 22.09 36.97
N ARG A 789 9.98 22.32 37.95
CA ARG A 789 11.38 22.68 37.70
C ARG A 789 12.21 21.45 37.31
N GLU A 790 11.95 20.32 37.94
CA GLU A 790 12.66 19.05 37.67
C GLU A 790 12.33 18.49 36.28
N VAL A 791 11.06 18.61 35.84
CA VAL A 791 10.62 18.35 34.46
C VAL A 791 11.37 19.25 33.48
N LEU A 792 11.42 20.57 33.73
CA LEU A 792 12.16 21.49 32.86
C LEU A 792 13.67 21.16 32.80
N HIS A 793 14.27 20.75 33.92
CA HIS A 793 15.65 20.27 33.97
C HIS A 793 15.85 18.98 33.14
N ARG A 794 14.95 17.99 33.24
CA ARG A 794 14.98 16.77 32.41
C ARG A 794 14.88 17.08 30.91
N ILE A 795 14.04 18.04 30.52
CA ILE A 795 13.89 18.44 29.11
C ILE A 795 15.19 19.03 28.55
N TYR A 796 15.89 19.90 29.28
CA TYR A 796 17.21 20.40 28.86
C TYR A 796 18.33 19.37 29.01
N GLY A 797 18.19 18.39 29.90
CA GLY A 797 19.13 17.27 30.07
C GLY A 797 19.02 16.17 29.01
N PHE A 798 17.98 16.16 28.19
CA PHE A 798 17.87 15.26 27.03
C PHE A 798 18.95 15.61 25.99
N SER A 799 19.65 14.59 25.48
CA SER A 799 20.66 14.75 24.41
C SER A 799 20.16 14.10 23.12
N PRO A 800 19.74 14.89 22.11
CA PRO A 800 19.34 14.38 20.80
C PRO A 800 20.40 13.49 20.11
N ALA A 801 21.68 13.80 20.30
CA ALA A 801 22.79 13.01 19.73
C ALA A 801 22.91 11.64 20.43
N ALA A 802 23.04 11.64 21.76
CA ALA A 802 23.17 10.39 22.52
C ALA A 802 21.92 9.49 22.40
N TRP A 803 20.73 10.08 22.19
CA TRP A 803 19.52 9.32 21.92
C TRP A 803 19.58 8.57 20.57
N ILE A 804 20.11 9.22 19.52
CA ILE A 804 20.32 8.57 18.21
C ILE A 804 21.41 7.52 18.28
N GLU A 805 22.55 7.82 18.93
CA GLU A 805 23.63 6.84 19.18
C GLU A 805 23.13 5.60 19.94
N SER A 806 22.16 5.77 20.84
CA SER A 806 21.54 4.68 21.62
C SER A 806 20.47 3.86 20.88
N ASN A 807 20.13 4.21 19.63
CA ASN A 807 18.97 3.65 18.94
C ASN A 807 19.26 3.30 17.47
N GLU A 808 19.57 2.02 17.23
CA GLU A 808 19.89 1.45 15.91
C GLU A 808 18.82 1.66 14.82
N SER A 809 17.58 2.02 15.19
CA SER A 809 16.53 2.33 14.22
C SER A 809 16.60 3.75 13.65
N LEU A 810 17.38 4.67 14.25
CA LEU A 810 17.47 6.08 13.87
C LEU A 810 18.74 6.41 13.08
N THR A 811 18.67 7.47 12.28
CA THR A 811 19.81 8.03 11.52
C THR A 811 20.10 9.46 11.96
N ASP A 812 21.28 10.00 11.62
CA ASP A 812 21.66 11.40 11.85
C ASP A 812 20.62 12.40 11.31
N ALA A 813 19.93 12.06 10.22
CA ALA A 813 18.87 12.87 9.63
C ALA A 813 17.67 13.09 10.58
N SER A 814 17.48 12.24 11.58
CA SER A 814 16.48 12.43 12.64
C SER A 814 16.82 13.58 13.60
N LYS A 815 18.10 13.96 13.76
CA LYS A 815 18.54 14.90 14.81
C LYS A 815 17.77 16.22 14.81
N LEU A 816 17.56 16.80 13.63
CA LEU A 816 16.81 18.06 13.46
C LEU A 816 15.38 17.99 14.04
N ILE A 817 14.72 16.83 13.92
CA ILE A 817 13.38 16.64 14.49
C ILE A 817 13.44 16.46 16.01
N MET A 818 14.46 15.76 16.52
CA MET A 818 14.67 15.57 17.95
C MET A 818 15.01 16.91 18.66
N ASP A 819 15.85 17.74 18.04
CA ASP A 819 16.11 19.13 18.45
C ASP A 819 14.81 19.96 18.47
N THR A 820 13.99 19.83 17.41
CA THR A 820 12.71 20.54 17.28
C THR A 820 11.73 20.16 18.39
N TYR A 821 11.59 18.86 18.70
CA TYR A 821 10.74 18.40 19.79
C TYR A 821 11.28 18.83 21.16
N GLN A 822 12.60 18.86 21.38
CA GLN A 822 13.18 19.33 22.64
C GLN A 822 12.80 20.80 22.92
N SER A 823 13.00 21.69 21.94
CA SER A 823 12.66 23.11 22.07
C SER A 823 11.13 23.33 22.20
N ALA A 824 10.32 22.56 21.46
CA ALA A 824 8.86 22.60 21.57
C ALA A 824 8.36 22.12 22.96
N VAL A 825 8.93 21.05 23.52
CA VAL A 825 8.56 20.56 24.86
C VAL A 825 9.04 21.52 25.95
N ALA A 826 10.21 22.16 25.80
CA ALA A 826 10.67 23.21 26.71
C ALA A 826 9.72 24.42 26.72
N LEU A 827 9.31 24.90 25.53
CA LEU A 827 8.32 25.98 25.42
C LEU A 827 6.95 25.60 25.96
N TYR A 828 6.47 24.39 25.67
CA TYR A 828 5.21 23.89 26.23
C TYR A 828 5.27 23.85 27.77
N CYS A 829 6.33 23.27 28.33
CA CYS A 829 6.59 23.21 29.77
C CYS A 829 6.53 24.61 30.40
N MET A 830 7.38 25.54 29.95
CA MET A 830 7.46 26.88 30.52
C MET A 830 6.14 27.65 30.39
N SER A 831 5.50 27.63 29.20
CA SER A 831 4.32 28.45 28.92
C SER A 831 3.05 27.93 29.59
N SER A 832 2.86 26.61 29.58
CA SER A 832 1.63 25.99 30.10
C SER A 832 1.65 25.84 31.63
N LEU A 833 2.82 25.65 32.24
CA LEU A 833 2.97 25.66 33.70
C LEU A 833 3.01 27.10 34.26
N GLN A 834 3.41 28.11 33.49
CA GLN A 834 3.16 29.51 33.84
C GLN A 834 1.67 29.86 33.75
N SER A 835 0.95 29.34 32.75
CA SER A 835 -0.51 29.48 32.61
C SER A 835 -1.26 28.85 33.80
N ALA A 836 -0.83 27.67 34.24
CA ALA A 836 -1.40 26.93 35.37
C ALA A 836 -0.82 27.32 36.75
N GLY A 837 0.10 28.29 36.83
CA GLY A 837 0.72 28.74 38.08
C GLY A 837 1.89 27.88 38.62
N ALA A 838 2.01 26.61 38.21
CA ALA A 838 3.07 25.69 38.65
C ALA A 838 4.51 26.20 38.42
N LEU A 839 4.73 27.06 37.41
CA LEU A 839 5.98 27.83 37.28
C LEU A 839 5.68 29.32 37.53
N PRO A 840 6.14 29.93 38.64
CA PRO A 840 5.91 31.35 38.90
C PRO A 840 6.64 32.23 37.87
N PRO A 841 6.08 33.40 37.51
CA PRO A 841 6.72 34.33 36.57
C PRO A 841 8.12 34.76 37.05
N ASN A 842 9.13 34.57 36.19
CA ASN A 842 10.52 34.87 36.48
C ASN A 842 11.18 35.49 35.23
N PRO A 843 11.92 36.61 35.33
CA PRO A 843 12.64 37.21 34.20
C PRO A 843 13.58 36.24 33.46
N PHE A 844 14.18 35.28 34.17
CA PHE A 844 15.02 34.23 33.57
C PHE A 844 14.18 33.27 32.70
N LEU A 845 13.04 32.79 33.22
CA LEU A 845 12.12 31.97 32.43
C LEU A 845 11.58 32.72 31.22
N LYS A 846 11.24 34.02 31.34
CA LYS A 846 10.81 34.84 30.21
C LYS A 846 11.91 34.94 29.13
N LYS A 847 13.16 35.20 29.54
CA LYS A 847 14.32 35.23 28.62
C LYS A 847 14.51 33.87 27.91
N ASN A 848 14.30 32.76 28.62
CA ASN A 848 14.41 31.42 28.04
C ASN A 848 13.25 31.13 27.08
N CYS A 849 12.00 31.50 27.40
CA CYS A 849 10.88 31.43 26.45
C CYS A 849 11.15 32.24 25.18
N ASP A 850 11.71 33.45 25.29
CA ASP A 850 12.06 34.28 24.14
C ASP A 850 13.24 33.70 23.34
N MET A 851 14.15 32.95 23.98
CA MET A 851 15.26 32.24 23.33
C MET A 851 14.77 30.99 22.59
N GLU A 852 14.06 30.09 23.28
CA GLU A 852 13.49 28.89 22.68
C GLU A 852 12.50 29.22 21.55
N ARG A 853 11.73 30.31 21.64
CA ARG A 853 10.86 30.76 20.53
C ARG A 853 11.63 31.04 19.24
N ARG A 854 12.87 31.56 19.34
CA ARG A 854 13.74 31.80 18.18
C ARG A 854 14.40 30.50 17.69
N ILE A 855 14.81 29.63 18.61
CA ILE A 855 15.37 28.31 18.29
C ILE A 855 14.33 27.47 17.56
N LEU A 856 13.14 27.28 18.14
CA LEU A 856 12.04 26.53 17.55
C LEU A 856 11.60 27.08 16.18
N HIS A 857 11.57 28.40 15.99
CA HIS A 857 11.28 29.00 14.69
C HIS A 857 12.27 28.55 13.61
N GLY A 858 13.58 28.68 13.86
CA GLY A 858 14.61 28.27 12.91
C GLY A 858 14.68 26.75 12.70
N LEU A 859 14.39 25.95 13.73
CA LEU A 859 14.33 24.49 13.63
C LEU A 859 13.12 24.00 12.82
N ILE A 860 11.95 24.63 12.99
CA ILE A 860 10.75 24.35 12.18
C ILE A 860 10.93 24.79 10.74
N GLU A 861 11.55 25.95 10.49
CA GLU A 861 11.86 26.43 9.14
C GLU A 861 12.74 25.44 8.38
N GLN A 862 13.81 24.93 9.01
CA GLN A 862 14.66 23.87 8.46
C GLN A 862 13.88 22.54 8.30
N SER A 863 13.06 22.15 9.28
CA SER A 863 12.30 20.89 9.25
C SER A 863 11.22 20.87 8.17
N LEU A 864 10.66 22.03 7.81
CA LEU A 864 9.69 22.20 6.72
C LEU A 864 10.35 22.43 5.35
N ALA A 865 11.61 22.87 5.28
CA ALA A 865 12.41 22.74 4.07
C ALA A 865 12.76 21.27 3.79
N GLY A 866 12.95 20.48 4.85
CA GLY A 866 12.90 19.02 4.80
C GLY A 866 11.48 18.48 4.48
N ARG A 867 11.39 17.24 4.00
CA ARG A 867 10.10 16.59 3.71
C ARG A 867 9.38 16.07 4.98
N CYS A 868 9.57 16.73 6.12
CA CYS A 868 9.19 16.24 7.45
C CYS A 868 7.85 16.81 7.96
N HIS A 869 7.03 17.37 7.06
CA HIS A 869 5.81 18.11 7.38
C HIS A 869 4.84 17.38 8.32
N GLY A 870 4.72 16.05 8.18
CA GLY A 870 3.83 15.20 8.98
C GLY A 870 4.02 15.29 10.50
N TYR A 871 5.21 15.65 10.98
CA TYR A 871 5.53 15.72 12.42
C TYR A 871 5.57 17.14 12.98
N MET A 872 5.45 18.16 12.13
CA MET A 872 5.63 19.55 12.53
C MET A 872 4.37 20.21 13.08
N LEU A 873 3.20 19.55 13.06
CA LEU A 873 1.94 20.13 13.53
C LEU A 873 1.99 20.53 15.01
N TRP A 874 2.44 19.64 15.90
CA TRP A 874 2.50 19.95 17.33
C TRP A 874 3.57 21.02 17.66
N PRO A 875 4.83 20.91 17.17
CA PRO A 875 5.80 22.00 17.29
C PRO A 875 5.31 23.35 16.74
N LEU A 876 4.65 23.38 15.58
CA LEU A 876 4.12 24.61 14.98
C LEU A 876 2.91 25.17 15.74
N LEU A 877 2.12 24.32 16.40
CA LEU A 877 1.06 24.75 17.33
C LEU A 877 1.67 25.42 18.57
N VAL A 878 2.70 24.84 19.18
CA VAL A 878 3.44 25.45 20.32
C VAL A 878 4.03 26.80 19.92
N LEU A 879 4.70 26.87 18.77
CA LEU A 879 5.23 28.12 18.21
C LEU A 879 4.11 29.13 17.90
N GLY A 880 2.94 28.65 17.48
CA GLY A 880 1.76 29.45 17.21
C GLY A 880 1.17 30.13 18.45
N VAL A 881 1.06 29.41 19.57
CA VAL A 881 0.66 30.04 20.86
C VAL A 881 1.71 31.10 21.22
N GLN A 882 3.00 30.76 21.11
CA GLN A 882 4.10 31.68 21.37
C GLN A 882 4.19 32.88 20.41
N ALA A 883 3.58 32.82 19.23
CA ALA A 883 3.50 33.93 18.28
C ALA A 883 2.67 35.12 18.80
N VAL A 884 1.90 34.95 19.88
CA VAL A 884 1.31 36.09 20.59
C VAL A 884 2.39 37.08 21.06
N ASN A 885 3.49 36.57 21.60
CA ASN A 885 4.66 37.30 22.10
C ASN A 885 5.79 37.44 21.05
N GLY A 886 5.60 36.88 19.84
CA GLY A 886 6.59 36.92 18.75
C GLY A 886 6.40 38.02 17.71
N GLY A 887 5.31 38.80 17.81
CA GLY A 887 5.01 39.89 16.87
C GLY A 887 4.44 39.45 15.51
N PRO A 888 4.11 40.41 14.62
CA PRO A 888 3.32 40.13 13.41
C PRO A 888 4.00 39.19 12.41
N SER A 889 5.33 39.23 12.29
CA SER A 889 6.10 38.37 11.38
C SER A 889 6.00 36.89 11.75
N LEU A 890 6.13 36.56 13.04
CA LEU A 890 5.99 35.16 13.50
C LEU A 890 4.54 34.66 13.35
N ARG A 891 3.54 35.52 13.59
CA ARG A 891 2.12 35.20 13.32
C ARG A 891 1.89 34.94 11.83
N ALA A 892 2.53 35.70 10.94
CA ALA A 892 2.45 35.49 9.49
C ALA A 892 3.14 34.18 9.04
N PHE A 893 4.34 33.88 9.56
CA PHE A 893 5.03 32.60 9.32
C PHE A 893 4.15 31.40 9.73
N VAL A 894 3.63 31.39 10.96
CA VAL A 894 2.77 30.30 11.44
C VAL A 894 1.49 30.19 10.60
N ARG A 895 0.88 31.33 10.21
CA ARG A 895 -0.29 31.38 9.33
C ARG A 895 -0.01 30.72 7.97
N GLU A 896 1.12 31.00 7.36
CA GLU A 896 1.55 30.42 6.07
C GLU A 896 1.85 28.93 6.21
N LYS A 897 2.72 28.54 7.15
CA LYS A 897 3.16 27.14 7.31
C LYS A 897 2.01 26.21 7.71
N MET A 898 1.00 26.68 8.47
CA MET A 898 -0.23 25.91 8.72
C MET A 898 -1.04 25.63 7.45
N VAL A 899 -1.10 26.56 6.48
CA VAL A 899 -1.76 26.31 5.18
C VAL A 899 -0.95 25.30 4.36
N SER A 900 0.37 25.51 4.22
CA SER A 900 1.26 24.59 3.49
C SER A 900 1.19 23.16 4.04
N MET A 901 1.22 23.02 5.37
CA MET A 901 1.14 21.73 6.06
C MET A 901 -0.24 21.05 5.93
N SER A 902 -1.33 21.80 5.79
CA SER A 902 -2.66 21.22 5.52
C SER A 902 -2.71 20.53 4.16
N ALA A 903 -2.18 21.17 3.11
CA ALA A 903 -2.05 20.56 1.80
C ALA A 903 -1.05 19.39 1.82
N ALA A 904 0.15 19.62 2.37
CA ALA A 904 1.25 18.65 2.37
C ALA A 904 0.94 17.37 3.17
N CYS A 905 0.17 17.44 4.26
CA CYS A 905 -0.25 16.28 5.04
C CYS A 905 -1.65 15.76 4.63
N GLY A 906 -2.38 16.51 3.81
CA GLY A 906 -3.74 16.16 3.37
C GLY A 906 -4.80 16.17 4.48
N THR A 907 -4.64 16.96 5.55
CA THR A 907 -5.65 17.06 6.63
C THR A 907 -6.05 18.51 6.89
N TYR A 908 -7.27 18.71 7.40
CA TYR A 908 -7.78 20.04 7.77
C TYR A 908 -7.30 20.49 9.16
N ALA A 909 -6.78 19.58 10.01
CA ALA A 909 -6.35 19.88 11.37
C ALA A 909 -5.39 21.10 11.50
N PRO A 910 -4.42 21.34 10.60
CA PRO A 910 -3.62 22.56 10.60
C PRO A 910 -4.43 23.84 10.35
N LEU A 911 -5.48 23.80 9.51
CA LEU A 911 -6.37 24.94 9.25
C LEU A 911 -7.34 25.19 10.43
N ALA A 912 -7.76 24.12 11.12
CA ALA A 912 -8.50 24.23 12.38
C ALA A 912 -7.64 24.89 13.47
N ALA A 913 -6.40 24.42 13.65
CA ALA A 913 -5.41 24.98 14.57
C ALA A 913 -5.12 26.46 14.26
N LYS A 914 -4.82 26.78 12.99
CA LYS A 914 -4.63 28.14 12.47
C LYS A 914 -5.76 29.08 12.88
N ARG A 915 -7.03 28.67 12.72
CA ARG A 915 -8.18 29.52 13.07
C ARG A 915 -8.27 29.82 14.57
N ILE A 916 -7.90 28.86 15.42
CA ILE A 916 -7.91 29.02 16.88
C ILE A 916 -6.77 29.95 17.31
N LEU A 917 -5.58 29.78 16.72
CA LEU A 917 -4.45 30.70 16.91
C LEU A 917 -4.78 32.13 16.45
N GLU A 918 -5.43 32.31 15.29
CA GLU A 918 -5.89 33.61 14.82
C GLU A 918 -6.86 34.27 15.80
N ASN A 919 -7.91 33.56 16.25
CA ASN A 919 -8.83 34.05 17.27
C ASN A 919 -8.11 34.44 18.58
N PHE A 920 -7.12 33.66 19.02
CA PHE A 920 -6.34 33.92 20.23
C PHE A 920 -5.48 35.18 20.08
N TRP A 921 -4.74 35.30 18.97
CA TRP A 921 -3.91 36.47 18.65
C TRP A 921 -4.70 37.77 18.56
N ASP A 922 -5.95 37.71 18.09
CA ASP A 922 -6.87 38.84 17.96
C ASP A 922 -7.59 39.15 19.29
N SER A 923 -7.63 38.21 20.25
CA SER A 923 -8.26 38.40 21.57
C SER A 923 -7.45 39.27 22.54
N GLY A 924 -6.16 39.49 22.27
CA GLY A 924 -5.24 40.23 23.15
C GLY A 924 -4.79 39.49 24.42
N LYS A 925 -5.28 38.27 24.66
CA LYS A 925 -4.84 37.38 25.75
C LYS A 925 -3.48 36.74 25.43
N ASP A 926 -2.71 36.34 26.43
CA ASP A 926 -1.34 35.85 26.27
C ASP A 926 -1.03 34.47 26.90
N LYS A 927 -1.95 33.91 27.71
CA LYS A 927 -1.75 32.61 28.39
C LYS A 927 -2.04 31.40 27.50
N TRP A 928 -1.51 30.24 27.91
CA TRP A 928 -1.73 28.97 27.21
C TRP A 928 -3.20 28.51 27.23
N ASP A 929 -3.81 28.52 28.42
CA ASP A 929 -5.20 28.10 28.62
C ASP A 929 -6.20 29.13 28.08
N ASP A 930 -5.75 30.36 27.82
CA ASP A 930 -6.51 31.39 27.10
C ASP A 930 -6.58 31.12 25.58
N CYS A 931 -5.61 30.42 25.01
CA CYS A 931 -5.64 29.94 23.62
C CYS A 931 -6.50 28.68 23.46
N PHE A 932 -6.56 27.85 24.50
CA PHE A 932 -7.32 26.61 24.53
C PHE A 932 -8.47 26.70 25.54
N ASP A 933 -9.40 27.62 25.25
CA ASP A 933 -10.62 27.92 26.02
C ASP A 933 -11.50 26.68 26.34
N LYS A 934 -11.33 25.63 25.54
CA LYS A 934 -11.95 24.31 25.69
C LYS A 934 -11.05 23.25 25.04
N PRO A 935 -11.30 21.95 25.31
CA PRO A 935 -10.53 20.85 24.73
C PRO A 935 -10.62 20.71 23.20
N TYR A 936 -9.47 20.84 22.54
CA TYR A 936 -9.28 20.57 21.11
C TYR A 936 -8.42 19.32 20.91
N MET A 937 -8.55 18.69 19.75
CA MET A 937 -7.69 17.59 19.30
C MET A 937 -7.22 17.90 17.89
N PHE A 938 -5.90 17.89 17.68
CA PHE A 938 -5.27 18.10 16.38
C PHE A 938 -4.35 16.93 16.08
N THR A 939 -4.43 16.37 14.86
CA THR A 939 -3.52 15.30 14.44
C THR A 939 -3.32 15.29 12.92
N THR A 940 -2.07 15.05 12.53
CA THR A 940 -1.65 14.67 11.17
C THR A 940 -1.56 13.15 11.02
N VAL A 941 -1.68 12.36 12.10
CA VAL A 941 -1.61 10.90 12.06
C VAL A 941 -2.75 10.36 11.21
N LEU A 942 -2.37 9.75 10.09
CA LEU A 942 -3.28 9.07 9.17
C LEU A 942 -3.78 7.78 9.84
N SER A 943 -5.09 7.55 9.85
CA SER A 943 -5.64 6.27 10.34
C SER A 943 -5.31 5.14 9.37
N SER A 944 -4.81 4.00 9.79
CA SER A 944 -4.33 3.62 11.12
C SER A 944 -3.11 2.72 10.96
N ASP A 945 -2.69 2.05 12.02
CA ASP A 945 -1.95 0.81 11.85
C ASP A 945 -2.67 -0.10 10.84
N ILE A 946 -1.97 -0.46 9.76
CA ILE A 946 -2.49 -1.33 8.70
C ILE A 946 -2.39 -2.80 9.14
N ASP A 947 -1.69 -3.10 10.24
CA ASP A 947 -1.70 -4.42 10.90
C ASP A 947 -3.06 -4.75 11.55
N LEU A 948 -4.04 -3.83 11.48
CA LEU A 948 -5.48 -4.10 11.69
C LEU A 948 -6.18 -4.73 10.47
N LEU A 949 -5.54 -4.75 9.30
CA LEU A 949 -5.91 -5.56 8.15
C LEU A 949 -5.16 -6.90 8.13
N LYS A 950 -4.00 -7.00 8.79
CA LYS A 950 -3.37 -8.29 9.14
C LYS A 950 -4.26 -9.06 10.12
#